data_AF-A0A1E1XM51-F1
#
_entry.id   AF-A0A1E1XM51-F1
#
_cell.length_a   1.000
_cell.length_b   1.000
_cell.length_c   1.000
_cell.angle_alpha   90.00
_cell.angle_beta   90.00
_cell.angle_gamma   90.00
#
_symmetry.space_group_name_H-M   'P 1'
#
loop_
_entity.id
_entity.type
_entity.pdbx_description
1 polymer ?
#
loop_
_entity_poly.entity_id
_entity_poly.type
_entity_poly.pdbx_seq_one_letter_code
_entity_poly.pdbx_strand_id
1 'polypeptide(L)'
;MILRNAIAGRKRTRQSEDDGTDHSGLDPDDFFSELDDGLNESNDNSSEVEFGTRSRGKRRRVGEGGGRGRGRGRGGGRGRGGRRNASESITSEDPGSLYDVVRQGRHSLTAVVDDWIESYKQDRDAALLDLMTFFFHCSGCKGRITPQMQVTMEHNQIIRKMTEEFDEESGDYPLIMTGPQWKKFRQSFCEFVQVLVRQCQYSIIYDQFLMDNVISILTGLSDSQVRAFRHTSTLAAMKLMTALVDVALNLSISLDNTQRQYEAERQKNKDKRATERLELLMTKRQDLEENMEEIKNMLTYMFKSVFVHRYRDTLPEVRSICMLEIGQWMKKFHQHFLDDSYLKYLGWTLHDKVGDVRLRCLQALLPLYASEELTSKMELFTNKFKDRIVAMTLDKEYEVAVHAVKLVISIHKFHREILTDKDCEHVYELVYSSHRAVAQAAGEFLNERLFQPDEAAVQGLRTRRGKKRSVNTPLIRDLVQFFIESELHEHGAYLVDSLIDSNPMMKDWECMTDLLLEEPGPDEEQLDDRQETSLIEIMVCCTKQAATGEPPVGRGPNRKQITNKEMKQVADDRVKLTEHFIQALPSLLSKYIADQEKIANLMVLPQYFDLEIYTSSRQEKSLDSLLKLIQEIVERHDNTEVLETCAKTYEALCSEELAVHSRCAVSRGTLIDSLVGRYKQALSAYAEAGDDADADDIYAVQSALKKVSIFYGCHNLGPWTIWEGIFDFWVKGAGERTSSLEGVKHAISCCSSGIMWDLAVLDEGNIQMSHVHALRTRLREFMDTMVYMLRHCTGALQEEAFVSICDLLIIFCRQLGEGEPFSALVFEPDRALQANLGDFIQNNVFVEDDSTADDEQDEHRKIEELHKRRNFLASFCKLVVYNVISVRQASDVFKHYVRFYNDYGDIIKATLGKAREINKVNCARTMVQSLTSLFNSLDRDQLGNISRQDETFVAIKELAKRFALSFGLDQVKNRDSIAALHREGIVFACTPFENPLNTLGPPPNLPFLELLCEFTNKLMKQDKKVVLQYLDRHVQAKLPASRADDWQPLLLYRTSLVHGEAEQPVARAPGRQYRGRKRQREDDEHAEEEEIDQDSDRGSESEFRH
;
A
#
# COMPACT_ATOMS: atom_id res chain seq x y z
N MET A 1 15.33 22.49 11.22
CA MET A 1 15.39 23.98 11.27
C MET A 1 14.04 24.63 10.96
N ILE A 2 13.01 23.82 10.69
CA ILE A 2 11.84 24.12 9.86
C ILE A 2 10.73 24.89 10.61
N LEU A 3 10.82 25.03 11.94
CA LEU A 3 9.69 25.56 12.73
C LEU A 3 10.03 26.61 13.79
N ARG A 4 11.27 27.13 13.80
CA ARG A 4 11.67 28.15 14.79
C ARG A 4 10.93 29.48 14.63
N ASN A 5 10.52 29.86 13.42
CA ASN A 5 9.89 31.15 13.15
C ASN A 5 8.39 31.16 13.49
N ALA A 6 7.61 30.16 13.03
CA ALA A 6 6.18 30.08 13.35
C ALA A 6 5.92 29.89 14.87
N ILE A 7 6.74 29.09 15.56
CA ILE A 7 6.62 28.90 17.02
C ILE A 7 7.02 30.18 17.79
N ALA A 8 7.97 30.98 17.28
CA ALA A 8 8.35 32.25 17.91
C ALA A 8 7.22 33.29 17.89
N GLY A 9 6.39 33.31 16.84
CA GLY A 9 5.17 34.12 16.77
C GLY A 9 4.20 33.81 17.90
N ARG A 10 3.79 32.54 18.06
CA ARG A 10 2.86 32.10 19.13
C ARG A 10 3.43 32.21 20.54
N LYS A 11 4.77 32.25 20.73
CA LYS A 11 5.37 32.49 22.06
C LYS A 11 5.33 33.96 22.49
N ARG A 12 5.45 34.91 21.56
CA ARG A 12 5.41 36.35 21.88
C ARG A 12 4.03 36.81 22.39
N THR A 13 2.94 36.30 21.82
CA THR A 13 1.57 36.65 22.25
C THR A 13 1.15 36.06 23.60
N ARG A 14 1.90 35.09 24.16
CA ARG A 14 1.65 34.52 25.50
C ARG A 14 2.51 35.14 26.62
N GLN A 15 3.43 36.05 26.31
CA GLN A 15 4.35 36.65 27.29
C GLN A 15 4.08 38.14 27.59
N SER A 16 2.96 38.69 27.09
CA SER A 16 2.63 40.13 27.23
C SER A 16 1.54 40.44 28.26
N GLU A 17 1.14 39.48 29.09
CA GLU A 17 0.13 39.66 30.17
C GLU A 17 0.65 39.18 31.53
N ASP A 18 1.79 39.71 31.99
CA ASP A 18 2.08 39.77 33.43
C ASP A 18 3.07 40.90 33.73
N ASP A 19 2.57 42.09 34.09
CA ASP A 19 3.38 43.14 34.73
C ASP A 19 2.53 44.05 35.64
N GLY A 20 2.38 43.60 36.88
CA GLY A 20 2.44 44.41 38.11
C GLY A 20 1.54 45.64 38.31
N THR A 21 0.62 45.55 39.29
CA THR A 21 0.37 46.65 40.25
C THR A 21 0.14 46.13 41.66
N ASP A 22 0.93 46.65 42.62
CA ASP A 22 0.81 46.43 44.07
C ASP A 22 -0.44 47.10 44.67
N HIS A 23 -1.13 46.44 45.62
CA HIS A 23 -1.02 46.79 47.05
C HIS A 23 -2.03 46.10 48.01
N SER A 24 -1.51 45.71 49.18
CA SER A 24 -2.14 45.68 50.52
C SER A 24 -3.40 44.85 50.81
N GLY A 25 -3.21 43.75 51.56
CA GLY A 25 -3.57 43.74 52.99
C GLY A 25 -4.80 42.94 53.49
N LEU A 26 -4.59 42.32 54.66
CA LEU A 26 -5.55 41.78 55.65
C LEU A 26 -5.93 40.28 55.61
N ASP A 27 -6.35 39.83 56.80
CA ASP A 27 -6.30 38.48 57.38
C ASP A 27 -7.46 37.52 56.96
N PRO A 28 -7.37 36.22 57.32
CA PRO A 28 -8.36 35.18 56.99
C PRO A 28 -9.55 35.14 57.99
N ASP A 29 -10.43 34.15 57.75
CA ASP A 29 -11.63 33.74 58.52
C ASP A 29 -12.86 34.66 58.42
N ASP A 30 -13.85 34.26 57.60
CA ASP A 30 -15.19 33.85 58.07
C ASP A 30 -16.13 33.45 56.90
N PHE A 31 -16.59 32.19 56.86
CA PHE A 31 -18.02 31.82 56.93
C PHE A 31 -18.21 30.30 56.76
N PHE A 32 -18.56 29.62 57.85
CA PHE A 32 -19.14 28.27 57.85
C PHE A 32 -20.67 28.35 58.10
N SER A 33 -21.34 27.20 58.04
CA SER A 33 -22.77 27.00 58.34
C SER A 33 -23.74 27.46 57.22
N GLU A 34 -24.90 26.84 57.00
CA GLU A 34 -25.59 25.70 57.64
C GLU A 34 -26.68 25.22 56.63
N LEU A 35 -27.00 23.94 56.44
CA LEU A 35 -27.81 23.10 57.33
C LEU A 35 -27.82 21.63 56.86
N ASP A 36 -28.02 20.72 57.82
CA ASP A 36 -28.11 19.25 57.71
C ASP A 36 -29.57 18.76 57.99
N ASP A 37 -29.74 17.45 58.19
CA ASP A 37 -30.97 16.65 58.42
C ASP A 37 -31.85 16.43 57.17
N GLY A 38 -32.32 15.22 56.84
CA GLY A 38 -32.42 13.95 57.59
C GLY A 38 -33.80 13.31 57.26
N LEU A 39 -34.11 12.01 57.38
CA LEU A 39 -33.42 10.79 57.80
C LEU A 39 -34.27 9.56 57.33
N ASN A 40 -33.69 8.37 57.43
CA ASN A 40 -34.31 7.06 57.71
C ASN A 40 -35.23 6.29 56.72
N GLU A 41 -34.65 5.14 56.31
CA GLU A 41 -35.12 3.77 56.58
C GLU A 41 -36.14 3.04 55.69
N SER A 42 -35.76 1.80 55.43
CA SER A 42 -36.45 0.71 54.75
C SER A 42 -37.53 0.04 55.60
N ASN A 43 -38.64 -0.40 54.99
CA ASN A 43 -38.91 -1.85 54.94
C ASN A 43 -40.01 -2.28 53.95
N ASP A 44 -39.68 -3.36 53.25
CA ASP A 44 -40.47 -4.58 53.05
C ASP A 44 -41.80 -4.64 52.25
N ASN A 45 -41.88 -5.77 51.56
CA ASN A 45 -43.02 -6.55 51.09
C ASN A 45 -43.89 -6.19 49.86
N SER A 46 -44.09 -7.26 49.10
CA SER A 46 -44.86 -7.45 47.86
C SER A 46 -46.37 -7.21 47.96
N SER A 47 -47.01 -6.84 46.84
CA SER A 47 -47.83 -7.77 46.01
C SER A 47 -48.71 -7.05 44.97
N GLU A 48 -48.84 -7.69 43.79
CA GLU A 48 -49.91 -7.51 42.76
C GLU A 48 -50.02 -6.08 42.11
N VAL A 49 -50.47 -5.89 40.87
CA VAL A 49 -51.63 -6.46 40.15
C VAL A 49 -51.33 -6.77 38.67
N GLU A 50 -52.09 -7.72 38.14
CA GLU A 50 -52.11 -8.26 36.77
C GLU A 50 -52.36 -7.23 35.65
N PHE A 51 -51.98 -7.59 34.41
CA PHE A 51 -52.92 -7.47 33.28
C PHE A 51 -52.80 -8.66 32.31
N GLY A 52 -53.84 -9.50 32.30
CA GLY A 52 -53.92 -10.74 31.51
C GLY A 52 -54.60 -10.59 30.14
N THR A 53 -54.19 -11.46 29.21
CA THR A 53 -54.60 -11.51 27.78
C THR A 53 -55.97 -12.20 27.48
N ARG A 54 -56.43 -12.07 26.19
CA ARG A 54 -57.39 -12.91 25.39
C ARG A 54 -58.74 -12.21 25.04
N SER A 55 -59.51 -12.55 23.99
CA SER A 55 -59.50 -13.73 23.08
C SER A 55 -60.19 -13.55 21.68
N ARG A 56 -59.77 -14.36 20.68
CA ARG A 56 -60.52 -15.07 19.58
C ARG A 56 -61.75 -14.45 18.83
N GLY A 57 -61.82 -14.65 17.48
CA GLY A 57 -63.10 -15.12 16.86
C GLY A 57 -63.51 -14.91 15.37
N LYS A 58 -62.90 -15.61 14.40
CA LYS A 58 -63.54 -16.36 13.25
C LYS A 58 -64.73 -15.82 12.38
N ARG A 59 -64.54 -15.68 11.05
CA ARG A 59 -65.50 -15.94 9.89
C ARG A 59 -64.71 -15.82 8.54
N ARG A 60 -64.61 -16.82 7.63
CA ARG A 60 -65.48 -17.24 6.48
C ARG A 60 -66.02 -16.06 5.62
N ARG A 61 -66.02 -16.08 4.26
CA ARG A 61 -65.83 -17.12 3.21
C ARG A 61 -65.60 -16.51 1.79
N VAL A 62 -64.94 -17.26 0.89
CA VAL A 62 -65.11 -17.37 -0.60
C VAL A 62 -64.93 -16.15 -1.53
N GLY A 63 -64.11 -16.36 -2.57
CA GLY A 63 -64.17 -15.71 -3.90
C GLY A 63 -63.36 -16.54 -4.92
N GLU A 64 -64.02 -17.17 -5.89
CA GLU A 64 -63.38 -17.96 -6.97
C GLU A 64 -63.15 -17.12 -8.24
N GLY A 65 -62.17 -17.50 -9.06
CA GLY A 65 -61.93 -16.91 -10.38
C GLY A 65 -60.64 -17.39 -11.04
N GLY A 66 -60.66 -18.57 -11.66
CA GLY A 66 -59.49 -19.14 -12.36
C GLY A 66 -59.40 -18.77 -13.85
N GLY A 67 -58.20 -18.77 -14.45
CA GLY A 67 -58.04 -18.40 -15.86
C GLY A 67 -56.65 -18.50 -16.51
N ARG A 68 -56.16 -19.73 -16.74
CA ARG A 68 -55.30 -20.18 -17.88
C ARG A 68 -54.26 -19.22 -18.49
N GLY A 69 -52.95 -19.56 -18.38
CA GLY A 69 -51.85 -18.86 -19.06
C GLY A 69 -50.63 -19.73 -19.45
N ARG A 70 -50.82 -20.69 -20.36
CA ARG A 70 -49.84 -21.48 -21.17
C ARG A 70 -48.34 -21.48 -20.79
N GLY A 71 -47.79 -22.67 -20.58
CA GLY A 71 -46.33 -22.91 -20.58
C GLY A 71 -45.76 -23.45 -21.91
N ARG A 72 -44.44 -23.23 -22.10
CA ARG A 72 -43.46 -23.97 -22.93
C ARG A 72 -42.08 -23.73 -22.25
N GLY A 73 -41.17 -24.66 -22.06
CA GLY A 73 -41.23 -26.12 -22.26
C GLY A 73 -39.90 -26.72 -22.72
N ARG A 74 -39.01 -27.11 -21.77
CA ARG A 74 -37.77 -27.94 -21.93
C ARG A 74 -36.69 -27.41 -22.90
N GLY A 75 -35.39 -27.65 -22.69
CA GLY A 75 -34.67 -28.33 -21.61
C GLY A 75 -33.22 -28.64 -22.06
N GLY A 76 -32.32 -29.02 -21.16
CA GLY A 76 -30.94 -29.38 -21.53
C GLY A 76 -29.92 -29.16 -20.41
N GLY A 77 -29.87 -30.07 -19.44
CA GLY A 77 -28.81 -30.05 -18.42
C GLY A 77 -27.58 -30.84 -18.86
N ARG A 78 -26.39 -30.43 -18.40
CA ARG A 78 -25.22 -31.30 -18.20
C ARG A 78 -24.35 -30.77 -17.07
N GLY A 79 -23.96 -31.66 -16.16
CA GLY A 79 -23.54 -31.32 -14.81
C GLY A 79 -22.31 -30.42 -14.69
N ARG A 80 -22.41 -29.43 -13.79
CA ARG A 80 -21.23 -28.92 -13.07
C ARG A 80 -20.95 -29.89 -11.93
N GLY A 81 -19.88 -30.66 -12.05
CA GLY A 81 -19.36 -31.47 -10.95
C GLY A 81 -18.95 -30.55 -9.81
N GLY A 82 -19.68 -30.60 -8.70
CA GLY A 82 -19.25 -29.94 -7.47
C GLY A 82 -17.94 -30.55 -7.02
N ARG A 83 -16.86 -29.75 -7.01
CA ARG A 83 -15.66 -30.09 -6.26
C ARG A 83 -16.10 -30.28 -4.81
N ARG A 84 -16.07 -31.53 -4.33
CA ARG A 84 -16.17 -31.82 -2.91
C ARG A 84 -14.99 -31.11 -2.25
N ASN A 85 -15.27 -30.05 -1.48
CA ASN A 85 -14.35 -29.65 -0.44
C ASN A 85 -14.24 -30.86 0.50
N ALA A 86 -13.04 -31.44 0.58
CA ALA A 86 -12.72 -32.39 1.64
C ALA A 86 -12.58 -31.58 2.93
N SER A 87 -13.71 -31.23 3.54
CA SER A 87 -13.76 -30.91 4.95
C SER A 87 -13.76 -32.23 5.71
N GLU A 88 -12.58 -32.86 5.80
CA GLU A 88 -12.38 -33.93 6.77
C GLU A 88 -12.59 -33.31 8.16
N SER A 89 -13.59 -33.88 8.85
CA SER A 89 -14.04 -33.38 10.13
C SER A 89 -13.04 -33.80 11.19
N ILE A 90 -12.48 -32.81 11.91
CA ILE A 90 -12.02 -33.03 13.28
C ILE A 90 -13.28 -33.35 14.10
N THR A 91 -13.67 -34.62 14.09
CA THR A 91 -14.59 -35.25 15.03
C THR A 91 -13.79 -35.67 16.25
N SER A 92 -14.04 -35.01 17.37
CA SER A 92 -13.91 -35.67 18.66
C SER A 92 -14.87 -36.87 18.69
N GLU A 93 -14.51 -37.90 19.46
CA GLU A 93 -15.37 -39.08 19.63
C GLU A 93 -16.43 -38.91 20.72
N ASP A 94 -16.53 -37.72 21.33
CA ASP A 94 -17.45 -37.43 22.44
C ASP A 94 -18.31 -36.17 22.18
N PRO A 95 -19.53 -36.32 21.64
CA PRO A 95 -20.39 -35.21 21.22
C PRO A 95 -20.87 -34.25 22.32
N GLY A 96 -20.49 -34.47 23.58
CA GLY A 96 -20.80 -33.61 24.73
C GLY A 96 -19.59 -32.91 25.35
N SER A 97 -18.38 -33.06 24.80
CA SER A 97 -17.16 -32.53 25.44
C SER A 97 -17.17 -31.01 25.59
N LEU A 98 -16.57 -30.50 26.68
CA LEU A 98 -16.42 -29.07 26.94
C LEU A 98 -15.71 -28.35 25.77
N TYR A 99 -14.76 -29.03 25.10
CA TYR A 99 -14.08 -28.52 23.91
C TYR A 99 -15.05 -28.30 22.75
N ASP A 100 -15.92 -29.25 22.45
CA ASP A 100 -16.87 -29.15 21.34
C ASP A 100 -17.98 -28.15 21.59
N VAL A 101 -18.46 -28.05 22.83
CA VAL A 101 -19.45 -27.04 23.23
C VAL A 101 -18.90 -25.63 22.99
N VAL A 102 -17.68 -25.35 23.46
CA VAL A 102 -16.99 -24.06 23.25
C VAL A 102 -16.65 -23.83 21.77
N ARG A 103 -16.21 -24.85 21.04
CA ARG A 103 -15.87 -24.79 19.61
C ARG A 103 -17.08 -24.54 18.70
N GLN A 104 -18.22 -25.16 18.99
CA GLN A 104 -19.47 -24.91 18.26
C GLN A 104 -20.03 -23.51 18.57
N GLY A 105 -19.86 -23.04 19.82
CA GLY A 105 -20.33 -21.72 20.27
C GLY A 105 -21.83 -21.52 20.05
N ARG A 106 -22.62 -22.56 20.31
CA ARG A 106 -24.10 -22.58 20.19
C ARG A 106 -24.81 -22.24 21.51
N HIS A 107 -24.10 -22.39 22.63
CA HIS A 107 -24.59 -22.18 23.98
C HIS A 107 -24.00 -20.89 24.57
N SER A 108 -24.68 -20.31 25.58
CA SER A 108 -24.12 -19.21 26.36
C SER A 108 -22.94 -19.74 27.19
N LEU A 109 -21.77 -19.09 27.12
CA LEU A 109 -20.60 -19.53 27.88
C LEU A 109 -20.81 -19.43 29.40
N THR A 110 -21.64 -18.50 29.86
CA THR A 110 -22.07 -18.43 31.28
C THR A 110 -22.78 -19.72 31.69
N ALA A 111 -23.76 -20.18 30.91
CA ALA A 111 -24.50 -21.42 31.23
C ALA A 111 -23.57 -22.64 31.22
N VAL A 112 -22.64 -22.73 30.25
CA VAL A 112 -21.66 -23.82 30.18
C VAL A 112 -20.72 -23.82 31.41
N VAL A 113 -20.34 -22.64 31.90
CA VAL A 113 -19.56 -22.49 33.14
C VAL A 113 -20.40 -22.84 34.37
N ASP A 114 -21.68 -22.43 34.43
CA ASP A 114 -22.57 -22.71 35.55
C ASP A 114 -22.86 -24.23 35.67
N ASP A 115 -23.09 -24.92 34.55
CA ASP A 115 -23.24 -26.37 34.46
C ASP A 115 -21.96 -27.10 34.93
N TRP A 116 -20.78 -26.59 34.55
CA TRP A 116 -19.48 -27.12 35.00
C TRP A 116 -19.24 -26.85 36.50
N ILE A 117 -19.62 -25.68 37.02
CA ILE A 117 -19.54 -25.33 38.45
C ILE A 117 -20.45 -26.23 39.29
N GLU A 118 -21.65 -26.55 38.80
CA GLU A 118 -22.55 -27.46 39.50
C GLU A 118 -22.00 -28.90 39.49
N SER A 119 -21.36 -29.32 38.39
CA SER A 119 -20.62 -30.59 38.33
C SER A 119 -19.46 -30.61 39.33
N TYR A 120 -18.70 -29.51 39.45
CA TYR A 120 -17.60 -29.37 40.42
C TYR A 120 -18.04 -29.44 41.89
N LYS A 121 -19.25 -28.94 42.21
CA LYS A 121 -19.83 -29.11 43.56
C LYS A 121 -20.22 -30.55 43.87
N GLN A 122 -20.56 -31.35 42.85
CA GLN A 122 -20.94 -32.76 42.99
C GLN A 122 -19.71 -33.66 43.09
N ASP A 123 -18.73 -33.48 42.20
CA ASP A 123 -17.46 -34.20 42.17
C ASP A 123 -16.34 -33.27 41.65
N ARG A 124 -15.45 -32.87 42.57
CA ARG A 124 -14.34 -31.94 42.27
C ARG A 124 -13.28 -32.57 41.39
N ASP A 125 -12.99 -33.86 41.60
CA ASP A 125 -11.95 -34.58 40.86
C ASP A 125 -12.40 -34.81 39.41
N ALA A 126 -13.64 -35.27 39.21
CA ALA A 126 -14.20 -35.47 37.88
C ALA A 126 -14.32 -34.16 37.07
N ALA A 127 -14.83 -33.08 37.68
CA ALA A 127 -14.95 -31.78 37.00
C ALA A 127 -13.57 -31.16 36.68
N LEU A 128 -12.57 -31.35 37.54
CA LEU A 128 -11.19 -30.96 37.27
C LEU A 128 -10.59 -31.76 36.10
N LEU A 129 -10.85 -33.07 36.01
CA LEU A 129 -10.40 -33.92 34.90
C LEU A 129 -10.91 -33.42 33.55
N ASP A 130 -12.19 -33.04 33.49
CA ASP A 130 -12.82 -32.49 32.29
C ASP A 130 -12.20 -31.14 31.89
N LEU A 131 -11.92 -30.27 32.87
CA LEU A 131 -11.28 -28.98 32.64
C LEU A 131 -9.80 -29.12 32.20
N MET A 132 -9.05 -30.06 32.77
CA MET A 132 -7.71 -30.40 32.31
C MET A 132 -7.75 -30.91 30.87
N THR A 133 -8.61 -31.89 30.59
CA THR A 133 -8.80 -32.49 29.26
C THR A 133 -9.18 -31.43 28.22
N PHE A 134 -10.03 -30.48 28.58
CA PHE A 134 -10.38 -29.33 27.74
C PHE A 134 -9.15 -28.52 27.29
N PHE A 135 -8.17 -28.25 28.17
CA PHE A 135 -6.96 -27.51 27.76
C PHE A 135 -6.05 -28.31 26.80
N PHE A 136 -5.96 -29.64 26.97
CA PHE A 136 -5.26 -30.51 26.03
C PHE A 136 -5.96 -30.56 24.65
N HIS A 137 -7.29 -30.70 24.63
CA HIS A 137 -8.08 -30.72 23.39
C HIS A 137 -8.10 -29.34 22.68
N CYS A 138 -8.09 -28.23 23.44
CA CYS A 138 -7.89 -26.89 22.88
C CYS A 138 -6.52 -26.72 22.22
N SER A 139 -5.52 -27.50 22.65
CA SER A 139 -4.21 -27.58 21.98
C SER A 139 -4.21 -28.50 20.77
N GLY A 140 -5.29 -29.23 20.47
CA GLY A 140 -5.36 -30.19 19.36
C GLY A 140 -4.86 -31.60 19.68
N CYS A 141 -4.41 -31.86 20.91
CA CYS A 141 -4.09 -33.22 21.35
C CYS A 141 -5.36 -34.07 21.40
N LYS A 142 -5.31 -35.29 20.84
CA LYS A 142 -6.43 -36.25 20.87
C LYS A 142 -6.40 -37.17 22.12
N GLY A 143 -5.29 -37.19 22.85
CA GLY A 143 -5.11 -37.97 24.07
C GLY A 143 -6.19 -37.72 25.14
N ARG A 144 -6.37 -38.69 26.03
CA ARG A 144 -7.44 -38.68 27.04
C ARG A 144 -6.86 -38.92 28.44
N ILE A 145 -7.02 -37.94 29.33
CA ILE A 145 -6.61 -38.11 30.73
C ILE A 145 -7.60 -39.06 31.40
N THR A 146 -7.07 -40.06 32.08
CA THR A 146 -7.84 -41.09 32.77
C THR A 146 -7.95 -40.73 34.27
N PRO A 147 -9.05 -41.06 34.98
CA PRO A 147 -9.16 -40.78 36.42
C PRO A 147 -8.02 -41.41 37.23
N GLN A 148 -7.53 -42.59 36.82
CA GLN A 148 -6.36 -43.22 37.43
C GLN A 148 -5.11 -42.36 37.24
N MET A 149 -4.90 -41.77 36.06
CA MET A 149 -3.74 -40.90 35.81
C MET A 149 -3.77 -39.65 36.68
N GLN A 150 -4.93 -39.02 36.88
CA GLN A 150 -5.07 -37.85 37.75
C GLN A 150 -4.68 -38.15 39.21
N VAL A 151 -5.03 -39.34 39.72
CA VAL A 151 -4.71 -39.75 41.09
C VAL A 151 -3.28 -40.27 41.25
N THR A 152 -2.68 -40.88 40.21
CA THR A 152 -1.38 -41.57 40.32
C THR A 152 -0.21 -40.87 39.64
N MET A 153 -0.42 -39.80 38.87
CA MET A 153 0.64 -39.15 38.08
C MET A 153 0.71 -37.65 38.36
N GLU A 154 1.94 -37.17 38.58
CA GLU A 154 2.26 -35.74 38.61
C GLU A 154 1.89 -35.05 37.28
N HIS A 155 1.49 -33.78 37.31
CA HIS A 155 1.15 -33.02 36.09
C HIS A 155 2.24 -33.09 35.00
N ASN A 156 3.51 -33.05 35.40
CA ASN A 156 4.65 -33.20 34.48
C ASN A 156 4.71 -34.57 33.79
N GLN A 157 4.24 -35.63 34.43
CA GLN A 157 4.14 -36.97 33.85
C GLN A 157 2.91 -37.07 32.92
N ILE A 158 1.79 -36.46 33.30
CA ILE A 158 0.59 -36.37 32.45
C ILE A 158 0.91 -35.64 31.15
N ILE A 159 1.60 -34.49 31.21
CA ILE A 159 2.01 -33.71 30.02
C ILE A 159 2.93 -34.53 29.09
N ARG A 160 3.86 -35.33 29.65
CA ARG A 160 4.71 -36.22 28.84
C ARG A 160 3.88 -37.29 28.13
N LYS A 161 3.00 -37.98 28.85
CA LYS A 161 2.12 -39.00 28.25
C LYS A 161 1.18 -38.39 27.20
N MET A 162 0.60 -37.22 27.44
CA MET A 162 -0.21 -36.50 26.45
C MET A 162 0.61 -35.93 25.27
N THR A 163 1.95 -35.87 25.39
CA THR A 163 2.85 -35.57 24.26
C THR A 163 3.10 -36.80 23.40
N GLU A 164 3.15 -38.00 24.02
CA GLU A 164 3.22 -39.29 23.32
C GLU A 164 1.89 -39.63 22.63
N GLU A 165 0.76 -39.37 23.30
CA GLU A 165 -0.61 -39.59 22.80
C GLU A 165 -1.18 -38.41 21.99
N PHE A 166 -0.34 -37.50 21.47
CA PHE A 166 -0.83 -36.30 20.79
C PHE A 166 -1.61 -36.62 19.49
N ASP A 167 -1.13 -37.62 18.74
CA ASP A 167 -1.72 -38.16 17.50
C ASP A 167 -2.00 -37.09 16.41
N GLU A 168 -0.98 -36.30 16.08
CA GLU A 168 -1.02 -35.25 15.05
C GLU A 168 -0.78 -35.81 13.62
N GLU A 169 -1.78 -35.67 12.74
CA GLU A 169 -1.65 -35.92 11.29
C GLU A 169 -0.97 -34.76 10.55
N SER A 170 -0.97 -33.57 11.15
CA SER A 170 -0.34 -32.34 10.64
C SER A 170 0.10 -31.46 11.81
N GLY A 171 1.03 -30.51 11.59
CA GLY A 171 1.44 -29.57 12.65
C GLY A 171 0.50 -28.38 12.88
N ASP A 172 -0.77 -28.49 12.45
CA ASP A 172 -1.81 -27.47 12.62
C ASP A 172 -2.67 -27.78 13.85
N TYR A 173 -2.83 -26.79 14.73
CA TYR A 173 -3.63 -26.89 15.96
C TYR A 173 -4.65 -25.75 16.08
N PRO A 174 -5.73 -25.90 16.87
CA PRO A 174 -6.92 -25.04 16.83
C PRO A 174 -6.69 -23.52 16.84
N LEU A 175 -5.66 -23.05 17.56
CA LEU A 175 -5.33 -21.62 17.62
C LEU A 175 -4.67 -21.06 16.35
N ILE A 176 -3.98 -21.86 15.54
CA ILE A 176 -3.35 -21.38 14.29
C ILE A 176 -4.18 -21.68 13.03
N MET A 177 -5.23 -22.49 13.13
CA MET A 177 -6.12 -22.77 12.01
C MET A 177 -6.83 -21.52 11.49
N THR A 178 -6.99 -21.46 10.16
CA THR A 178 -7.57 -20.32 9.43
C THR A 178 -9.06 -20.53 9.15
N GLY A 179 -9.82 -19.42 9.12
CA GLY A 179 -11.24 -19.41 8.79
C GLY A 179 -12.15 -18.88 9.90
N PRO A 180 -13.41 -18.51 9.59
CA PRO A 180 -14.30 -17.81 10.54
C PRO A 180 -14.61 -18.63 11.80
N GLN A 181 -14.81 -19.94 11.65
CA GLN A 181 -15.09 -20.87 12.74
C GLN A 181 -13.93 -20.96 13.76
N TRP A 182 -12.68 -21.01 13.29
CA TRP A 182 -11.51 -20.99 14.19
C TRP A 182 -11.24 -19.61 14.81
N LYS A 183 -11.57 -18.52 14.11
CA LYS A 183 -11.57 -17.17 14.72
C LYS A 183 -12.60 -17.07 15.85
N LYS A 184 -13.80 -17.63 15.67
CA LYS A 184 -14.84 -17.69 16.72
C LYS A 184 -14.38 -18.56 17.89
N PHE A 185 -13.85 -19.76 17.64
CA PHE A 185 -13.29 -20.62 18.69
C PHE A 185 -12.23 -19.90 19.53
N ARG A 186 -11.27 -19.20 18.91
CA ARG A 186 -10.26 -18.41 19.65
C ARG A 186 -10.89 -17.40 20.60
N GLN A 187 -11.95 -16.71 20.16
CA GLN A 187 -12.69 -15.76 21.01
C GLN A 187 -13.42 -16.48 22.15
N SER A 188 -14.20 -17.52 21.84
CA SER A 188 -14.95 -18.29 22.84
C SER A 188 -14.06 -19.01 23.86
N PHE A 189 -12.86 -19.45 23.47
CA PHE A 189 -11.85 -20.00 24.38
C PHE A 189 -11.33 -18.95 25.37
N CYS A 190 -10.98 -17.75 24.88
CA CYS A 190 -10.54 -16.65 25.74
C CYS A 190 -11.64 -16.20 26.71
N GLU A 191 -12.88 -16.14 26.21
CA GLU A 191 -14.05 -15.74 26.99
C GLU A 191 -14.43 -16.79 28.04
N PHE A 192 -14.40 -18.08 27.70
CA PHE A 192 -14.66 -19.18 28.63
C PHE A 192 -13.75 -19.11 29.87
N VAL A 193 -12.44 -18.95 29.68
CA VAL A 193 -11.47 -18.85 30.79
C VAL A 193 -11.78 -17.63 31.68
N GLN A 194 -12.20 -16.51 31.10
CA GLN A 194 -12.56 -15.31 31.87
C GLN A 194 -13.89 -15.45 32.62
N VAL A 195 -14.89 -16.11 32.02
CA VAL A 195 -16.20 -16.33 32.64
C VAL A 195 -16.08 -17.34 33.79
N LEU A 196 -15.29 -18.41 33.62
CA LEU A 196 -15.00 -19.39 34.67
C LEU A 196 -14.52 -18.74 35.97
N VAL A 197 -13.48 -17.91 35.89
CA VAL A 197 -12.90 -17.20 37.04
C VAL A 197 -13.90 -16.23 37.66
N ARG A 198 -14.68 -15.51 36.85
CA ARG A 198 -15.69 -14.55 37.34
C ARG A 198 -16.84 -15.23 38.08
N GLN A 199 -17.32 -16.39 37.61
CA GLN A 199 -18.38 -17.13 38.32
C GLN A 199 -17.84 -17.77 39.62
N CYS A 200 -16.56 -18.14 39.68
CA CYS A 200 -15.92 -18.69 40.88
C CYS A 200 -15.46 -17.63 41.92
N GLN A 201 -15.50 -16.33 41.60
CA GLN A 201 -14.77 -15.27 42.32
C GLN A 201 -15.13 -15.05 43.80
N TYR A 202 -16.28 -15.57 44.26
CA TYR A 202 -16.80 -15.37 45.62
C TYR A 202 -16.70 -16.60 46.52
N SER A 203 -16.21 -17.74 46.03
CA SER A 203 -16.10 -18.97 46.83
C SER A 203 -15.06 -19.94 46.30
N ILE A 204 -15.35 -20.62 45.18
CA ILE A 204 -14.54 -21.71 44.64
C ILE A 204 -13.09 -21.30 44.36
N ILE A 205 -12.85 -20.04 44.00
CA ILE A 205 -11.50 -19.53 43.73
C ILE A 205 -10.54 -19.59 44.93
N TYR A 206 -11.07 -19.65 46.16
CA TYR A 206 -10.31 -19.69 47.42
C TYR A 206 -10.28 -21.09 48.06
N ASP A 207 -10.73 -22.13 47.36
CA ASP A 207 -10.91 -23.47 47.94
C ASP A 207 -9.64 -24.32 48.05
N GLN A 208 -8.48 -23.75 47.70
CA GLN A 208 -7.14 -24.38 47.72
C GLN A 208 -7.08 -25.69 46.90
N PHE A 209 -7.93 -25.83 45.88
CA PHE A 209 -7.95 -27.01 45.01
C PHE A 209 -8.04 -26.65 43.53
N LEU A 210 -9.06 -25.88 43.10
CA LEU A 210 -9.28 -25.66 41.67
C LEU A 210 -8.14 -24.85 41.03
N MET A 211 -7.83 -23.70 41.62
CA MET A 211 -6.88 -22.76 41.04
C MET A 211 -5.46 -23.31 41.05
N ASP A 212 -5.04 -23.98 42.13
CA ASP A 212 -3.70 -24.58 42.23
C ASP A 212 -3.48 -25.64 41.14
N ASN A 213 -4.46 -26.50 40.90
CA ASN A 213 -4.37 -27.52 39.86
C ASN A 213 -4.37 -26.90 38.45
N VAL A 214 -5.26 -25.93 38.19
CA VAL A 214 -5.33 -25.23 36.89
C VAL A 214 -4.06 -24.42 36.61
N ILE A 215 -3.56 -23.68 37.60
CA ILE A 215 -2.30 -22.93 37.50
C ILE A 215 -1.13 -23.90 37.27
N SER A 216 -1.06 -24.99 38.02
CA SER A 216 0.00 -26.00 37.92
C SER A 216 0.04 -26.66 36.53
N ILE A 217 -1.09 -27.14 36.00
CA ILE A 217 -1.13 -27.78 34.67
C ILE A 217 -0.85 -26.77 33.55
N LEU A 218 -1.38 -25.55 33.62
CA LEU A 218 -1.10 -24.50 32.63
C LEU A 218 0.39 -24.06 32.66
N THR A 219 0.98 -23.97 33.86
CA THR A 219 2.42 -23.69 34.03
C THR A 219 3.25 -24.77 33.35
N GLY A 220 3.02 -26.05 33.65
CA GLY A 220 3.74 -27.16 33.03
C GLY A 220 3.57 -27.24 31.51
N LEU A 221 2.34 -27.03 31.01
CA LEU A 221 2.08 -26.96 29.57
C LEU A 221 2.81 -25.79 28.90
N SER A 222 2.95 -24.66 29.59
CA SER A 222 3.66 -23.47 29.08
C SER A 222 5.17 -23.67 28.97
N ASP A 223 5.76 -24.62 29.70
CA ASP A 223 7.17 -24.98 29.56
C ASP A 223 7.41 -26.14 28.58
N SER A 224 6.34 -26.75 28.06
CA SER A 224 6.44 -27.82 27.07
C SER A 224 7.14 -27.36 25.80
N GLN A 225 8.01 -28.24 25.26
CA GLN A 225 8.64 -28.03 23.96
C GLN A 225 7.62 -28.08 22.81
N VAL A 226 6.50 -28.77 23.00
CA VAL A 226 5.40 -28.86 22.03
C VAL A 226 4.77 -27.48 21.83
N ARG A 227 4.88 -26.95 20.60
CA ARG A 227 4.36 -25.63 20.22
C ARG A 227 2.86 -25.47 20.53
N ALA A 228 2.08 -26.50 20.27
CA ALA A 228 0.63 -26.46 20.42
C ALA A 228 0.20 -26.32 21.90
N PHE A 229 0.80 -27.11 22.80
CA PHE A 229 0.63 -26.95 24.26
C PHE A 229 1.09 -25.57 24.72
N ARG A 230 2.33 -25.20 24.42
CA ARG A 230 2.92 -23.94 24.91
C ARG A 230 2.16 -22.69 24.46
N HIS A 231 1.69 -22.65 23.20
CA HIS A 231 0.90 -21.53 22.70
C HIS A 231 -0.47 -21.45 23.39
N THR A 232 -1.17 -22.59 23.51
CA THR A 232 -2.53 -22.64 24.06
C THR A 232 -2.56 -22.40 25.56
N SER A 233 -1.65 -23.01 26.32
CA SER A 233 -1.57 -22.80 27.76
C SER A 233 -1.09 -21.40 28.12
N THR A 234 -0.19 -20.78 27.34
CA THR A 234 0.17 -19.38 27.56
C THR A 234 -1.04 -18.47 27.32
N LEU A 235 -1.82 -18.70 26.24
CA LEU A 235 -3.05 -17.93 26.02
C LEU A 235 -4.05 -18.09 27.16
N ALA A 236 -4.29 -19.31 27.62
CA ALA A 236 -5.14 -19.58 28.77
C ALA A 236 -4.62 -18.90 30.04
N ALA A 237 -3.34 -19.06 30.37
CA ALA A 237 -2.71 -18.49 31.55
C ALA A 237 -2.77 -16.95 31.55
N MET A 238 -2.51 -16.28 30.42
CA MET A 238 -2.62 -14.83 30.36
C MET A 238 -4.09 -14.36 30.50
N LYS A 239 -5.07 -15.09 29.92
CA LYS A 239 -6.50 -14.79 30.09
C LYS A 239 -7.00 -15.04 31.51
N LEU A 240 -6.49 -16.08 32.17
CA LEU A 240 -6.69 -16.40 33.58
C LEU A 240 -6.16 -15.28 34.47
N MET A 241 -4.93 -14.82 34.24
CA MET A 241 -4.38 -13.63 34.92
C MET A 241 -5.23 -12.38 34.68
N THR A 242 -5.65 -12.11 33.45
CA THR A 242 -6.55 -10.97 33.14
C THR A 242 -7.87 -11.01 33.90
N ALA A 243 -8.40 -12.20 34.20
CA ALA A 243 -9.60 -12.36 35.02
C ALA A 243 -9.30 -12.25 36.52
N LEU A 244 -8.16 -12.76 37.00
CA LEU A 244 -7.70 -12.55 38.38
C LEU A 244 -7.45 -11.07 38.69
N VAL A 245 -6.98 -10.27 37.71
CA VAL A 245 -6.88 -8.81 37.86
C VAL A 245 -8.25 -8.15 37.99
N ASP A 246 -9.29 -8.63 37.28
CA ASP A 246 -10.67 -8.16 37.48
C ASP A 246 -11.17 -8.48 38.90
N VAL A 247 -10.87 -9.68 39.42
CA VAL A 247 -11.25 -10.08 40.79
C VAL A 247 -10.49 -9.24 41.83
N ALA A 248 -9.18 -9.03 41.67
CA ALA A 248 -8.39 -8.19 42.56
C ALA A 248 -8.92 -6.75 42.60
N LEU A 249 -9.30 -6.18 41.46
CA LEU A 249 -9.91 -4.84 41.39
C LEU A 249 -11.26 -4.80 42.14
N ASN A 250 -12.13 -5.80 41.94
CA ASN A 250 -13.40 -5.92 42.66
C ASN A 250 -13.21 -6.04 44.18
N LEU A 251 -12.20 -6.80 44.63
CA LEU A 251 -11.83 -6.90 46.04
C LEU A 251 -11.32 -5.56 46.58
N SER A 252 -10.48 -4.83 45.83
CA SER A 252 -9.97 -3.51 46.23
C SER A 252 -11.12 -2.51 46.45
N ILE A 253 -12.07 -2.45 45.51
CA ILE A 253 -13.27 -1.59 45.62
C ILE A 253 -14.13 -2.03 46.82
N SER A 254 -14.23 -3.33 47.08
CA SER A 254 -14.99 -3.88 48.22
C SER A 254 -14.33 -3.58 49.57
N LEU A 255 -13.00 -3.58 49.63
CA LEU A 255 -12.21 -3.16 50.78
C LEU A 255 -12.42 -1.69 51.08
N ASP A 256 -12.25 -0.80 50.09
CA ASP A 256 -12.48 0.64 50.25
C ASP A 256 -13.89 0.96 50.75
N ASN A 257 -14.90 0.30 50.18
CA ASN A 257 -16.29 0.47 50.60
C ASN A 257 -16.53 -0.03 52.03
N THR A 258 -15.92 -1.16 52.42
CA THR A 258 -16.03 -1.71 53.79
C THR A 258 -15.28 -0.82 54.80
N GLN A 259 -14.11 -0.28 54.42
CA GLN A 259 -13.33 0.66 55.23
C GLN A 259 -14.09 1.97 55.48
N ARG A 260 -14.70 2.56 54.45
CA ARG A 260 -15.56 3.75 54.61
C ARG A 260 -16.77 3.49 55.51
N GLN A 261 -17.41 2.32 55.38
CA GLN A 261 -18.52 1.92 56.26
C GLN A 261 -18.06 1.76 57.72
N TYR A 262 -16.88 1.15 57.94
CA TYR A 262 -16.28 1.00 59.25
C TYR A 262 -15.94 2.35 59.88
N GLU A 263 -15.34 3.27 59.12
CA GLU A 263 -15.02 4.63 59.58
C GLU A 263 -16.28 5.44 59.90
N ALA A 264 -17.30 5.41 59.05
CA ALA A 264 -18.57 6.10 59.29
C ALA A 264 -19.28 5.58 60.55
N GLU A 265 -19.30 4.26 60.78
CA GLU A 265 -19.87 3.68 62.00
C GLU A 265 -19.02 4.02 63.24
N ARG A 266 -17.69 4.08 63.09
CA ARG A 266 -16.74 4.43 64.16
C ARG A 266 -16.82 5.90 64.56
N GLN A 267 -17.15 6.80 63.63
CA GLN A 267 -17.28 8.24 63.89
C GLN A 267 -18.58 8.62 64.62
N LYS A 268 -19.60 7.75 64.65
CA LYS A 268 -20.83 7.99 65.41
C LYS A 268 -20.58 8.17 66.91
N ASN A 269 -21.36 9.06 67.53
CA ASN A 269 -21.41 9.23 68.99
C ASN A 269 -21.63 7.90 69.72
N LYS A 270 -21.05 7.74 70.92
CA LYS A 270 -21.05 6.47 71.67
C LYS A 270 -22.45 5.85 71.82
N ASP A 271 -23.48 6.67 72.02
CA ASP A 271 -24.85 6.20 72.26
C ASP A 271 -25.60 5.80 70.98
N LYS A 272 -25.04 6.11 69.79
CA LYS A 272 -25.58 5.74 68.46
C LYS A 272 -24.68 4.75 67.70
N ARG A 273 -23.62 4.25 68.32
CA ARG A 273 -22.59 3.40 67.71
C ARG A 273 -22.90 1.93 67.94
N ALA A 274 -23.17 1.16 66.89
CA ALA A 274 -23.38 -0.28 67.00
C ALA A 274 -22.03 -1.02 67.07
N THR A 275 -21.65 -1.49 68.27
CA THR A 275 -20.39 -2.24 68.49
C THR A 275 -20.34 -3.56 67.72
N GLU A 276 -21.44 -4.31 67.70
CA GLU A 276 -21.56 -5.57 66.93
C GLU A 276 -21.38 -5.33 65.42
N ARG A 277 -21.88 -4.20 64.91
CA ARG A 277 -21.70 -3.81 63.50
C ARG A 277 -20.25 -3.44 63.18
N LEU A 278 -19.53 -2.82 64.12
CA LEU A 278 -18.11 -2.53 63.98
C LEU A 278 -17.26 -3.80 63.97
N GLU A 279 -17.57 -4.77 64.85
CA GLU A 279 -16.91 -6.08 64.85
C GLU A 279 -17.18 -6.84 63.54
N LEU A 280 -18.43 -6.90 63.07
CA LEU A 280 -18.78 -7.54 61.81
C LEU A 280 -18.13 -6.88 60.59
N LEU A 281 -18.05 -5.55 60.55
CA LEU A 281 -17.32 -4.83 59.49
C LEU A 281 -15.81 -5.06 59.56
N MET A 282 -15.24 -5.19 60.77
CA MET A 282 -13.82 -5.50 60.97
C MET A 282 -13.48 -6.92 60.53
N THR A 283 -14.29 -7.92 60.91
CA THR A 283 -14.14 -9.31 60.43
C THR A 283 -14.26 -9.38 58.91
N LYS A 284 -15.32 -8.79 58.33
CA LYS A 284 -15.50 -8.76 56.87
C LYS A 284 -14.33 -8.07 56.14
N ARG A 285 -13.72 -7.05 56.75
CA ARG A 285 -12.54 -6.40 56.16
C ARG A 285 -11.33 -7.33 56.19
N GLN A 286 -11.10 -8.06 57.30
CA GLN A 286 -10.06 -9.08 57.39
C GLN A 286 -10.27 -10.19 56.35
N ASP A 287 -11.49 -10.72 56.21
CA ASP A 287 -11.80 -11.74 55.19
C ASP A 287 -11.47 -11.25 53.78
N LEU A 288 -11.76 -9.98 53.47
CA LEU A 288 -11.44 -9.37 52.18
C LEU A 288 -9.93 -9.08 52.00
N GLU A 289 -9.20 -8.79 53.08
CA GLU A 289 -7.74 -8.64 53.09
C GLU A 289 -7.04 -9.98 52.81
N GLU A 290 -7.49 -11.06 53.46
CA GLU A 290 -6.99 -12.43 53.26
C GLU A 290 -7.27 -12.92 51.82
N ASN A 291 -8.50 -12.74 51.32
CA ASN A 291 -8.86 -13.06 49.94
C ASN A 291 -8.03 -12.26 48.91
N MET A 292 -7.76 -10.98 49.17
CA MET A 292 -6.93 -10.14 48.31
C MET A 292 -5.48 -10.66 48.23
N GLU A 293 -4.91 -11.08 49.37
CA GLU A 293 -3.55 -11.61 49.39
C GLU A 293 -3.44 -12.95 48.65
N GLU A 294 -4.45 -13.81 48.73
CA GLU A 294 -4.50 -15.06 47.97
C GLU A 294 -4.54 -14.82 46.44
N ILE A 295 -5.35 -13.87 45.96
CA ILE A 295 -5.36 -13.46 44.55
C ILE A 295 -4.00 -12.88 44.12
N LYS A 296 -3.34 -12.08 44.96
CA LYS A 296 -1.99 -11.55 44.69
C LYS A 296 -0.93 -12.64 44.64
N ASN A 297 -1.02 -13.67 45.48
CA ASN A 297 -0.12 -14.82 45.47
C ASN A 297 -0.24 -15.59 44.15
N MET A 298 -1.46 -15.91 43.71
CA MET A 298 -1.72 -16.51 42.41
C MET A 298 -1.18 -15.67 41.25
N LEU A 299 -1.49 -14.36 41.22
CA LEU A 299 -0.99 -13.43 40.19
C LEU A 299 0.54 -13.38 40.16
N THR A 300 1.18 -13.28 41.33
CA THR A 300 2.64 -13.20 41.47
C THR A 300 3.31 -14.50 41.03
N TYR A 301 2.74 -15.66 41.39
CA TYR A 301 3.22 -16.96 40.96
C TYR A 301 3.13 -17.09 39.44
N MET A 302 1.95 -16.88 38.85
CA MET A 302 1.74 -16.98 37.39
C MET A 302 2.61 -16.00 36.60
N PHE A 303 2.84 -14.80 37.13
CA PHE A 303 3.73 -13.83 36.51
C PHE A 303 5.18 -14.34 36.46
N LYS A 304 5.69 -14.87 37.58
CA LYS A 304 7.04 -15.41 37.69
C LYS A 304 7.22 -16.71 36.89
N SER A 305 6.25 -17.63 36.95
CA SER A 305 6.36 -18.97 36.36
C SER A 305 6.03 -19.00 34.86
N VAL A 306 5.05 -18.22 34.39
CA VAL A 306 4.62 -18.20 32.98
C VAL A 306 5.10 -16.93 32.27
N PHE A 307 4.66 -15.74 32.70
CA PHE A 307 4.89 -14.50 31.94
C PHE A 307 6.39 -14.22 31.73
N VAL A 308 7.20 -14.25 32.79
CA VAL A 308 8.65 -13.98 32.77
C VAL A 308 9.44 -14.95 31.88
N HIS A 309 8.88 -16.12 31.55
CA HIS A 309 9.49 -17.06 30.60
C HIS A 309 8.92 -16.92 29.18
N ARG A 310 7.62 -16.68 29.04
CA ARG A 310 6.90 -16.66 27.75
C ARG A 310 6.94 -15.33 27.01
N TYR A 311 7.13 -14.19 27.68
CA TYR A 311 7.30 -12.88 27.00
C TYR A 311 8.49 -12.86 26.03
N ARG A 312 9.46 -13.75 26.25
CA ARG A 312 10.69 -13.96 25.46
C ARG A 312 10.73 -15.32 24.75
N ASP A 313 9.57 -15.92 24.47
CA ASP A 313 9.52 -17.20 23.75
C ASP A 313 10.18 -17.12 22.37
N THR A 314 10.63 -18.26 21.85
CA THR A 314 11.03 -18.43 20.45
C THR A 314 9.94 -18.03 19.44
N LEU A 315 8.66 -18.25 19.80
CA LEU A 315 7.50 -18.02 18.94
C LEU A 315 7.00 -16.57 19.07
N PRO A 316 6.93 -15.78 17.99
CA PRO A 316 6.47 -14.39 18.06
C PRO A 316 5.00 -14.31 18.50
N GLU A 317 4.14 -15.26 18.11
CA GLU A 317 2.72 -15.21 18.48
C GLU A 317 2.51 -15.30 20.00
N VAL A 318 3.37 -16.06 20.70
CA VAL A 318 3.39 -16.17 22.16
C VAL A 318 3.85 -14.86 22.80
N ARG A 319 4.91 -14.24 22.28
CA ARG A 319 5.38 -12.92 22.76
C ARG A 319 4.32 -11.84 22.57
N SER A 320 3.65 -11.81 21.42
CA SER A 320 2.52 -10.92 21.10
C SER A 320 1.37 -11.05 22.09
N ILE A 321 1.00 -12.28 22.50
CA ILE A 321 -0.03 -12.51 23.53
C ILE A 321 0.39 -11.91 24.88
N CYS A 322 1.61 -12.17 25.34
CA CYS A 322 2.12 -11.61 26.60
C CYS A 322 2.09 -10.08 26.59
N MET A 323 2.53 -9.43 25.51
CA MET A 323 2.56 -7.96 25.41
C MET A 323 1.16 -7.33 25.39
N LEU A 324 0.18 -7.98 24.76
CA LEU A 324 -1.19 -7.48 24.75
C LEU A 324 -1.83 -7.56 26.15
N GLU A 325 -1.65 -8.68 26.86
CA GLU A 325 -2.32 -8.91 28.14
C GLU A 325 -1.69 -8.10 29.30
N ILE A 326 -0.37 -7.89 29.33
CA ILE A 326 0.25 -7.00 30.34
C ILE A 326 -0.24 -5.55 30.22
N GLY A 327 -0.48 -5.07 28.99
CA GLY A 327 -1.12 -3.77 28.76
C GLY A 327 -2.56 -3.70 29.27
N GLN A 328 -3.32 -4.80 29.22
CA GLN A 328 -4.65 -4.88 29.82
C GLN A 328 -4.58 -4.81 31.35
N TRP A 329 -3.61 -5.47 31.99
CA TRP A 329 -3.44 -5.41 33.45
C TRP A 329 -3.08 -4.01 33.92
N MET A 330 -2.13 -3.36 33.25
CA MET A 330 -1.75 -1.96 33.47
C MET A 330 -2.94 -1.01 33.33
N LYS A 331 -3.76 -1.17 32.29
CA LYS A 331 -4.95 -0.34 32.07
C LYS A 331 -6.03 -0.56 33.13
N LYS A 332 -6.30 -1.82 33.50
CA LYS A 332 -7.39 -2.19 34.41
C LYS A 332 -7.09 -1.88 35.87
N PHE A 333 -5.88 -2.18 36.34
CA PHE A 333 -5.49 -2.01 37.75
C PHE A 333 -4.15 -1.27 37.85
N HIS A 334 -4.15 -0.05 37.31
CA HIS A 334 -3.02 0.91 37.27
C HIS A 334 -2.44 1.27 38.64
N GLN A 335 -3.17 1.04 39.73
CA GLN A 335 -2.62 1.20 41.09
C GLN A 335 -1.56 0.13 41.42
N HIS A 336 -1.67 -1.06 40.84
CA HIS A 336 -0.77 -2.20 41.11
C HIS A 336 0.16 -2.55 39.94
N PHE A 337 -0.30 -2.43 38.69
CA PHE A 337 0.45 -2.89 37.50
C PHE A 337 1.11 -1.78 36.69
N LEU A 338 0.71 -0.51 36.85
CA LEU A 338 1.33 0.61 36.14
C LEU A 338 2.52 1.13 36.95
N ASP A 339 3.61 0.38 36.86
CA ASP A 339 4.89 0.62 37.52
C ASP A 339 6.06 0.12 36.65
N ASP A 340 7.26 0.66 36.87
CA ASP A 340 8.51 0.33 36.18
C ASP A 340 8.85 -1.16 36.21
N SER A 341 8.49 -1.86 37.29
CA SER A 341 8.69 -3.30 37.42
C SER A 341 7.98 -4.13 36.35
N TYR A 342 6.89 -3.59 35.78
CA TYR A 342 6.10 -4.17 34.69
C TYR A 342 6.33 -3.46 33.34
N LEU A 343 6.42 -2.12 33.33
CA LEU A 343 6.59 -1.32 32.10
C LEU A 343 7.86 -1.67 31.31
N LYS A 344 8.94 -2.06 32.00
CA LYS A 344 10.19 -2.50 31.37
C LYS A 344 10.02 -3.62 30.34
N TYR A 345 9.03 -4.52 30.50
CA TYR A 345 8.80 -5.61 29.55
C TYR A 345 8.26 -5.11 28.21
N LEU A 346 7.40 -4.08 28.21
CA LEU A 346 6.98 -3.40 26.98
C LEU A 346 8.17 -2.67 26.33
N GLY A 347 8.93 -1.90 27.11
CA GLY A 347 10.07 -1.11 26.63
C GLY A 347 11.18 -1.96 25.99
N TRP A 348 11.54 -3.10 26.60
CA TRP A 348 12.46 -4.06 26.00
C TRP A 348 11.89 -4.66 24.70
N THR A 349 10.60 -4.98 24.68
CA THR A 349 9.97 -5.70 23.55
C THR A 349 9.66 -4.78 22.35
N LEU A 350 9.70 -3.45 22.51
CA LEU A 350 9.80 -2.50 21.37
C LEU A 350 11.02 -2.73 20.46
N HIS A 351 12.03 -3.47 20.95
CA HIS A 351 13.24 -3.84 20.19
C HIS A 351 13.17 -5.24 19.54
N ASP A 352 11.99 -5.90 19.59
CA ASP A 352 11.78 -7.20 18.96
C ASP A 352 12.07 -7.16 17.45
N LYS A 353 12.58 -8.26 16.89
CA LYS A 353 12.89 -8.37 15.46
C LYS A 353 11.65 -8.63 14.58
N VAL A 354 10.51 -9.01 15.15
CA VAL A 354 9.24 -9.26 14.44
C VAL A 354 8.27 -8.11 14.67
N GLY A 355 7.73 -7.49 13.61
CA GLY A 355 6.90 -6.29 13.75
C GLY A 355 5.53 -6.51 14.38
N ASP A 356 4.87 -7.67 14.21
CA ASP A 356 3.62 -7.96 14.96
C ASP A 356 3.83 -7.86 16.48
N VAL A 357 5.00 -8.28 17.00
CA VAL A 357 5.30 -8.17 18.43
C VAL A 357 5.48 -6.70 18.84
N ARG A 358 6.25 -5.92 18.04
CA ARG A 358 6.42 -4.47 18.25
C ARG A 358 5.08 -3.72 18.17
N LEU A 359 4.20 -4.12 17.24
CA LEU A 359 2.83 -3.62 17.08
C LEU A 359 2.00 -3.88 18.35
N ARG A 360 2.11 -5.07 18.96
CA ARG A 360 1.41 -5.35 20.24
C ARG A 360 1.91 -4.47 21.38
N CYS A 361 3.20 -4.17 21.44
CA CYS A 361 3.72 -3.21 22.43
C CYS A 361 3.11 -1.82 22.25
N LEU A 362 3.06 -1.30 21.02
CA LEU A 362 2.44 0.01 20.74
C LEU A 362 0.94 0.02 21.04
N GLN A 363 0.22 -1.06 20.67
CA GLN A 363 -1.21 -1.23 20.97
C GLN A 363 -1.50 -1.36 22.47
N ALA A 364 -0.56 -1.90 23.25
CA ALA A 364 -0.63 -1.96 24.71
C ALA A 364 -0.33 -0.61 25.38
N LEU A 365 0.58 0.18 24.81
CA LEU A 365 0.97 1.51 25.32
C LEU A 365 -0.09 2.58 25.03
N LEU A 366 -0.66 2.61 23.82
CA LEU A 366 -1.62 3.64 23.37
C LEU A 366 -2.74 3.95 24.39
N PRO A 367 -3.45 2.96 24.99
CA PRO A 367 -4.48 3.22 25.99
C PRO A 367 -3.99 3.79 27.32
N LEU A 368 -2.69 3.69 27.64
CA LEU A 368 -2.10 4.20 28.88
C LEU A 368 -1.86 5.72 28.81
N TYR A 369 -1.69 6.27 27.61
CA TYR A 369 -1.63 7.72 27.34
C TYR A 369 -3.00 8.31 26.98
N ALA A 370 -4.10 7.63 27.31
CA ALA A 370 -5.47 8.10 27.02
C ALA A 370 -6.16 8.78 28.22
N SER A 371 -5.46 8.91 29.36
CA SER A 371 -5.94 9.51 30.60
C SER A 371 -4.81 10.32 31.24
N GLU A 372 -5.11 11.54 31.68
CA GLU A 372 -4.15 12.43 32.35
C GLU A 372 -3.58 11.80 33.63
N GLU A 373 -4.42 11.11 34.41
CA GLU A 373 -4.00 10.42 35.64
C GLU A 373 -2.92 9.36 35.36
N LEU A 374 -3.16 8.50 34.36
CA LEU A 374 -2.22 7.44 33.99
C LEU A 374 -0.94 8.01 33.39
N THR A 375 -1.06 9.12 32.66
CA THR A 375 0.06 9.72 31.93
C THR A 375 1.17 10.21 32.87
N SER A 376 0.83 10.73 34.05
CA SER A 376 1.82 11.08 35.09
C SER A 376 2.78 9.92 35.42
N LYS A 377 2.30 8.68 35.46
CA LYS A 377 3.11 7.48 35.72
C LYS A 377 3.92 7.02 34.50
N MET A 378 3.60 7.49 33.30
CA MET A 378 4.29 7.13 32.06
C MET A 378 5.52 8.00 31.78
N GLU A 379 5.73 9.10 32.51
CA GLU A 379 6.80 10.07 32.21
C GLU A 379 8.20 9.44 32.16
N LEU A 380 8.59 8.69 33.21
CA LEU A 380 9.90 8.03 33.30
C LEU A 380 10.11 6.99 32.19
N PHE A 381 9.07 6.20 31.88
CA PHE A 381 9.08 5.26 30.76
C PHE A 381 9.25 5.99 29.42
N THR A 382 8.51 7.09 29.23
CA THR A 382 8.54 7.87 27.99
C THR A 382 9.92 8.47 27.79
N ASN A 383 10.47 9.16 28.79
CA ASN A 383 11.82 9.74 28.73
C ASN A 383 12.90 8.69 28.42
N LYS A 384 12.75 7.45 28.90
CA LYS A 384 13.69 6.35 28.65
C LYS A 384 13.57 5.69 27.26
N PHE A 385 12.38 5.68 26.67
CA PHE A 385 12.10 4.94 25.42
C PHE A 385 11.65 5.83 24.25
N LYS A 386 11.58 7.16 24.43
CA LYS A 386 11.18 8.15 23.41
C LYS A 386 11.90 7.93 22.09
N ASP A 387 13.23 7.92 22.10
CA ASP A 387 14.05 7.82 20.90
C ASP A 387 13.75 6.53 20.11
N ARG A 388 13.43 5.43 20.82
CA ARG A 388 13.01 4.18 20.18
C ARG A 388 11.61 4.28 19.57
N ILE A 389 10.66 4.95 20.24
CA ILE A 389 9.31 5.16 19.74
C ILE A 389 9.33 6.07 18.51
N VAL A 390 10.10 7.15 18.53
CA VAL A 390 10.32 8.06 17.39
C VAL A 390 10.99 7.31 16.24
N ALA A 391 12.06 6.55 16.49
CA ALA A 391 12.68 5.71 15.44
C ALA A 391 11.75 4.61 14.87
N MET A 392 10.65 4.28 15.55
CA MET A 392 9.64 3.35 15.06
C MET A 392 8.59 4.00 14.14
N THR A 393 8.57 5.32 13.96
CA THR A 393 7.76 5.95 12.90
C THR A 393 8.30 5.63 11.50
N LEU A 394 9.59 5.27 11.40
CA LEU A 394 10.27 4.75 10.22
C LEU A 394 10.45 3.21 10.27
N ASP A 395 9.58 2.49 10.99
CA ASP A 395 9.68 1.03 11.08
C ASP A 395 9.43 0.35 9.71
N LYS A 396 10.20 -0.71 9.44
CA LYS A 396 10.12 -1.52 8.21
C LYS A 396 8.74 -2.13 7.94
N GLU A 397 7.91 -2.31 8.96
CA GLU A 397 6.52 -2.75 8.81
C GLU A 397 5.57 -1.55 9.01
N TYR A 398 4.92 -1.09 7.94
CA TYR A 398 4.11 0.15 7.95
C TYR A 398 3.02 0.21 9.03
N GLU A 399 2.42 -0.93 9.41
CA GLU A 399 1.44 -0.98 10.51
C GLU A 399 2.07 -0.58 11.86
N VAL A 400 3.34 -0.93 12.08
CA VAL A 400 4.11 -0.52 13.27
C VAL A 400 4.34 1.00 13.21
N ALA A 401 4.76 1.52 12.07
CA ALA A 401 4.96 2.96 11.83
C ALA A 401 3.69 3.78 12.13
N VAL A 402 2.53 3.37 11.61
CA VAL A 402 1.24 4.02 11.89
C VAL A 402 0.93 4.08 13.39
N HIS A 403 1.15 2.98 14.11
CA HIS A 403 0.88 2.95 15.55
C HIS A 403 1.94 3.72 16.36
N ALA A 404 3.18 3.81 15.87
CA ALA A 404 4.23 4.61 16.48
C ALA A 404 3.91 6.10 16.36
N VAL A 405 3.53 6.58 15.17
CA VAL A 405 3.07 7.97 14.97
C VAL A 405 1.87 8.28 15.86
N LYS A 406 0.88 7.38 15.96
CA LYS A 406 -0.26 7.55 16.88
C LYS A 406 0.15 7.63 18.34
N LEU A 407 1.17 6.87 18.76
CA LEU A 407 1.70 6.97 20.11
C LEU A 407 2.44 8.30 20.34
N VAL A 408 3.19 8.78 19.34
CA VAL A 408 3.82 10.12 19.38
C VAL A 408 2.76 11.23 19.45
N ILE A 409 1.62 11.12 18.77
CA ILE A 409 0.47 12.04 18.94
C ILE A 409 -0.02 12.04 20.39
N SER A 410 -0.25 10.87 21.00
CA SER A 410 -0.68 10.78 22.40
C SER A 410 0.36 11.35 23.38
N ILE A 411 1.65 11.06 23.17
CA ILE A 411 2.73 11.67 23.96
C ILE A 411 2.74 13.19 23.78
N HIS A 412 2.57 13.69 22.55
CA HIS A 412 2.53 15.14 22.33
C HIS A 412 1.35 15.81 23.05
N LYS A 413 0.16 15.20 23.01
CA LYS A 413 -1.05 15.74 23.66
C LYS A 413 -0.87 15.98 25.16
N PHE A 414 -0.37 14.97 25.87
CA PHE A 414 -0.36 14.96 27.34
C PHE A 414 1.02 15.22 27.97
N HIS A 415 2.11 15.13 27.20
CA HIS A 415 3.48 15.46 27.62
C HIS A 415 4.18 16.35 26.57
N ARG A 416 3.66 17.57 26.37
CA ARG A 416 4.15 18.51 25.33
C ARG A 416 5.65 18.82 25.40
N GLU A 417 6.30 18.64 26.55
CA GLU A 417 7.71 18.98 26.80
C GLU A 417 8.71 17.84 26.49
N ILE A 418 8.27 16.59 26.38
CA ILE A 418 9.17 15.43 26.18
C ILE A 418 9.70 15.34 24.74
N LEU A 419 8.89 15.73 23.76
CA LEU A 419 9.27 15.74 22.34
C LEU A 419 10.02 17.03 22.00
N THR A 420 11.26 16.88 21.52
CA THR A 420 12.05 17.99 20.99
C THR A 420 11.60 18.34 19.57
N ASP A 421 11.92 19.54 19.10
CA ASP A 421 11.59 19.93 17.72
C ASP A 421 12.21 18.98 16.68
N LYS A 422 13.38 18.39 16.96
CA LYS A 422 14.00 17.37 16.11
C LYS A 422 13.19 16.07 16.06
N ASP A 423 12.60 15.64 17.18
CA ASP A 423 11.74 14.45 17.21
C ASP A 423 10.49 14.66 16.35
N CYS A 424 9.96 15.89 16.35
CA CYS A 424 8.82 16.29 15.55
C CYS A 424 9.16 16.42 14.05
N GLU A 425 10.34 16.96 13.69
CA GLU A 425 10.80 17.11 12.30
C GLU A 425 10.75 15.77 11.54
N HIS A 426 11.25 14.67 12.12
CA HIS A 426 11.16 13.33 11.52
C HIS A 426 9.72 12.82 11.28
N VAL A 427 8.72 13.34 12.01
CA VAL A 427 7.31 12.97 11.83
C VAL A 427 6.64 13.85 10.79
N TYR A 428 7.09 15.10 10.62
CA TYR A 428 6.58 16.00 9.59
C TYR A 428 6.87 15.47 8.19
N GLU A 429 8.08 15.00 7.92
CA GLU A 429 8.50 14.44 6.62
C GLU A 429 7.61 13.27 6.16
N LEU A 430 7.05 12.51 7.12
CA LEU A 430 6.19 11.36 6.84
C LEU A 430 4.88 11.74 6.15
N VAL A 431 4.44 13.01 6.14
CA VAL A 431 3.28 13.43 5.33
C VAL A 431 3.51 13.32 3.83
N TYR A 432 4.76 13.13 3.39
CA TYR A 432 5.12 12.82 2.00
C TYR A 432 5.32 11.32 1.75
N SER A 433 5.17 10.46 2.77
CA SER A 433 5.33 9.01 2.62
C SER A 433 4.46 8.43 1.49
N SER A 434 5.03 7.50 0.72
CA SER A 434 4.31 6.73 -0.30
C SER A 434 3.22 5.81 0.30
N HIS A 435 3.34 5.43 1.58
CA HIS A 435 2.34 4.62 2.26
C HIS A 435 1.25 5.49 2.91
N ARG A 436 0.11 5.68 2.22
CA ARG A 436 -0.98 6.58 2.61
C ARG A 436 -1.35 6.54 4.10
N ALA A 437 -1.45 5.36 4.72
CA ALA A 437 -1.83 5.27 6.14
C ALA A 437 -0.79 5.86 7.12
N VAL A 438 0.51 5.85 6.76
CA VAL A 438 1.57 6.51 7.54
C VAL A 438 1.48 8.01 7.33
N ALA A 439 1.29 8.45 6.09
CA ALA A 439 1.14 9.86 5.74
C ALA A 439 -0.08 10.52 6.40
N GLN A 440 -1.22 9.83 6.45
CA GLN A 440 -2.42 10.29 7.16
C GLN A 440 -2.23 10.32 8.68
N ALA A 441 -1.52 9.36 9.27
CA ALA A 441 -1.16 9.42 10.69
C ALA A 441 -0.22 10.60 11.00
N ALA A 442 0.71 10.93 10.10
CA ALA A 442 1.56 12.11 10.21
C ALA A 442 0.75 13.42 10.03
N GLY A 443 -0.27 13.42 9.16
CA GLY A 443 -1.24 14.51 9.05
C GLY A 443 -2.05 14.73 10.34
N GLU A 444 -2.49 13.65 11.00
CA GLU A 444 -3.09 13.71 12.35
C GLU A 444 -2.14 14.35 13.39
N PHE A 445 -0.82 14.15 13.26
CA PHE A 445 0.19 14.79 14.11
C PHE A 445 0.39 16.28 13.81
N LEU A 446 0.44 16.68 12.54
CA LEU A 446 0.46 18.10 12.15
C LEU A 446 -0.78 18.85 12.66
N ASN A 447 -1.97 18.22 12.59
CA ASN A 447 -3.20 18.84 13.08
C ASN A 447 -3.14 19.14 14.59
N GLU A 448 -2.56 18.24 15.38
CA GLU A 448 -2.41 18.46 16.82
C GLU A 448 -1.29 19.47 17.16
N ARG A 449 -0.18 19.44 16.43
CA ARG A 449 1.00 20.26 16.73
C ARG A 449 0.89 21.70 16.21
N LEU A 450 0.31 21.89 15.03
CA LEU A 450 0.28 23.16 14.30
C LEU A 450 -1.14 23.67 14.09
N PHE A 451 -2.01 22.84 13.48
CA PHE A 451 -3.30 23.27 12.95
C PHE A 451 -4.48 23.18 13.96
N GLN A 452 -4.23 23.56 15.22
CA GLN A 452 -5.30 23.77 16.21
C GLN A 452 -5.95 25.15 15.98
N PRO A 453 -7.29 25.25 15.77
CA PRO A 453 -7.97 26.53 15.62
C PRO A 453 -7.88 27.38 16.89
N ASP A 454 -7.57 28.67 16.72
CA ASP A 454 -7.57 29.68 17.79
C ASP A 454 -8.57 30.78 17.43
N GLU A 455 -9.78 30.72 17.98
CA GLU A 455 -10.83 31.72 17.71
C GLU A 455 -10.49 33.10 18.28
N ALA A 456 -9.68 33.18 19.33
CA ALA A 456 -9.26 34.45 19.93
C ALA A 456 -8.25 35.18 19.02
N ALA A 457 -7.31 34.44 18.41
CA ALA A 457 -6.35 34.99 17.46
C ALA A 457 -7.00 35.59 16.19
N VAL A 458 -8.22 35.16 15.83
CA VAL A 458 -8.97 35.67 14.66
C VAL A 458 -10.09 36.65 15.09
N GLN A 459 -10.21 36.96 16.38
CA GLN A 459 -11.29 37.81 16.90
C GLN A 459 -11.11 39.28 16.47
N GLY A 460 -11.82 39.66 15.41
CA GLY A 460 -11.78 41.02 14.85
C GLY A 460 -11.01 41.12 13.53
N LEU A 461 -10.30 40.06 13.12
CA LEU A 461 -9.53 40.03 11.88
C LEU A 461 -10.43 40.22 10.65
N ARG A 462 -10.12 41.25 9.87
CA ARG A 462 -10.90 41.67 8.69
C ARG A 462 -9.98 42.06 7.54
N THR A 463 -10.46 41.86 6.32
CA THR A 463 -9.84 42.44 5.11
C THR A 463 -9.88 43.95 5.16
N ARG A 464 -9.09 44.63 4.31
CA ARG A 464 -9.15 46.09 4.17
C ARG A 464 -10.56 46.63 3.84
N ARG A 465 -11.39 45.81 3.20
CA ARG A 465 -12.80 46.12 2.86
C ARG A 465 -13.80 45.78 3.99
N GLY A 466 -13.33 45.25 5.11
CA GLY A 466 -14.13 44.93 6.29
C GLY A 466 -14.77 43.53 6.29
N LYS A 467 -14.53 42.69 5.27
CA LYS A 467 -14.98 41.28 5.25
C LYS A 467 -14.30 40.54 6.41
N LYS A 468 -15.06 39.77 7.18
CA LYS A 468 -14.53 38.96 8.29
C LYS A 468 -13.70 37.80 7.71
N ARG A 469 -12.48 37.58 8.19
CA ARG A 469 -11.64 36.42 7.83
C ARG A 469 -12.19 35.12 8.44
N SER A 470 -11.91 33.98 7.79
CA SER A 470 -12.24 32.63 8.32
C SER A 470 -11.34 32.29 9.52
N VAL A 471 -11.84 31.46 10.44
CA VAL A 471 -11.03 30.91 11.56
C VAL A 471 -9.84 30.10 11.03
N ASN A 472 -9.94 29.54 9.82
CA ASN A 472 -8.87 28.79 9.17
C ASN A 472 -7.76 29.67 8.56
N THR A 473 -7.90 31.00 8.55
CA THR A 473 -6.95 31.90 7.87
C THR A 473 -5.50 31.73 8.37
N PRO A 474 -5.22 31.70 9.70
CA PRO A 474 -3.86 31.45 10.17
C PRO A 474 -3.38 30.03 9.82
N LEU A 475 -4.27 29.04 9.87
CA LEU A 475 -3.93 27.63 9.63
C LEU A 475 -3.52 27.38 8.17
N ILE A 476 -4.18 28.04 7.21
CA ILE A 476 -3.83 27.98 5.79
C ILE A 476 -2.49 28.69 5.52
N ARG A 477 -2.18 29.78 6.23
CA ARG A 477 -0.87 30.44 6.14
C ARG A 477 0.24 29.57 6.73
N ASP A 478 0.00 28.97 7.90
CA ASP A 478 0.90 27.98 8.52
C ASP A 478 1.13 26.77 7.59
N LEU A 479 0.10 26.31 6.87
CA LEU A 479 0.18 25.22 5.89
C LEU A 479 1.04 25.58 4.67
N VAL A 480 0.85 26.78 4.11
CA VAL A 480 1.65 27.29 2.99
C VAL A 480 3.12 27.43 3.40
N GLN A 481 3.38 27.98 4.59
CA GLN A 481 4.74 28.11 5.12
C GLN A 481 5.37 26.72 5.35
N PHE A 482 4.63 25.78 5.93
CA PHE A 482 5.07 24.39 6.11
C PHE A 482 5.44 23.71 4.78
N PHE A 483 4.65 23.90 3.73
CA PHE A 483 4.94 23.36 2.40
C PHE A 483 6.24 23.96 1.83
N ILE A 484 6.39 25.28 1.91
CA ILE A 484 7.58 26.02 1.46
C ILE A 484 8.86 25.58 2.22
N GLU A 485 8.78 25.43 3.54
CA GLU A 485 9.92 25.07 4.40
C GLU A 485 10.22 23.56 4.43
N SER A 486 9.35 22.72 3.87
CA SER A 486 9.58 21.27 3.79
C SER A 486 10.68 20.90 2.79
N GLU A 487 10.74 21.59 1.64
CA GLU A 487 11.68 21.38 0.52
C GLU A 487 11.79 19.93 -0.03
N LEU A 488 10.93 19.00 0.41
CA LEU A 488 10.90 17.59 -0.01
C LEU A 488 10.07 17.30 -1.27
N HIS A 489 9.18 18.20 -1.68
CA HIS A 489 8.32 18.04 -2.86
C HIS A 489 8.00 19.39 -3.49
N GLU A 490 7.97 19.41 -4.82
CA GLU A 490 7.64 20.60 -5.62
C GLU A 490 6.13 20.84 -5.73
N HIS A 491 5.29 19.82 -5.49
CA HIS A 491 3.84 19.87 -5.68
C HIS A 491 3.04 19.47 -4.41
N GLY A 492 1.87 20.06 -4.21
CA GLY A 492 1.07 19.96 -2.98
C GLY A 492 0.32 18.64 -2.80
N ALA A 493 0.15 17.84 -3.86
CA ALA A 493 -0.77 16.69 -3.88
C ALA A 493 -0.61 15.68 -2.73
N TYR A 494 0.62 15.36 -2.31
CA TYR A 494 0.88 14.42 -1.22
C TYR A 494 0.63 15.01 0.16
N LEU A 495 0.91 16.30 0.36
CA LEU A 495 0.57 17.01 1.61
C LEU A 495 -0.95 17.12 1.78
N VAL A 496 -1.65 17.46 0.70
CA VAL A 496 -3.11 17.55 0.67
C VAL A 496 -3.77 16.21 1.05
N ASP A 497 -3.39 15.10 0.43
CA ASP A 497 -3.97 13.78 0.73
C ASP A 497 -3.76 13.32 2.18
N SER A 498 -2.66 13.75 2.82
CA SER A 498 -2.38 13.48 4.22
C SER A 498 -3.33 14.22 5.18
N LEU A 499 -3.88 15.35 4.75
CA LEU A 499 -4.68 16.25 5.59
C LEU A 499 -6.18 16.28 5.23
N ILE A 500 -6.56 16.04 3.97
CA ILE A 500 -7.92 16.28 3.43
C ILE A 500 -9.04 15.48 4.12
N ASP A 501 -8.73 14.28 4.64
CA ASP A 501 -9.66 13.44 5.39
C ASP A 501 -9.73 13.81 6.89
N SER A 502 -8.75 14.57 7.40
CA SER A 502 -8.52 14.80 8.84
C SER A 502 -8.73 16.26 9.28
N ASN A 503 -8.59 17.24 8.38
CA ASN A 503 -8.73 18.66 8.68
C ASN A 503 -9.68 19.37 7.69
N PRO A 504 -10.81 19.95 8.16
CA PRO A 504 -11.75 20.69 7.31
C PRO A 504 -11.17 21.88 6.56
N MET A 505 -10.05 22.48 7.03
CA MET A 505 -9.44 23.65 6.38
C MET A 505 -9.06 23.38 4.91
N MET A 506 -8.77 22.12 4.56
CA MET A 506 -8.43 21.69 3.20
C MET A 506 -9.58 21.88 2.20
N LYS A 507 -10.82 22.12 2.67
CA LYS A 507 -12.00 22.39 1.84
C LYS A 507 -12.58 23.80 2.06
N ASP A 508 -11.86 24.68 2.77
CA ASP A 508 -12.25 26.08 2.96
C ASP A 508 -11.77 26.95 1.77
N TRP A 509 -12.35 26.68 0.59
CA TRP A 509 -11.99 27.39 -0.66
C TRP A 509 -12.27 28.90 -0.57
N GLU A 510 -13.28 29.32 0.20
CA GLU A 510 -13.54 30.75 0.43
C GLU A 510 -12.38 31.41 1.17
N CYS A 511 -11.82 30.78 2.21
CA CYS A 511 -10.64 31.31 2.89
C CYS A 511 -9.40 31.37 1.98
N MET A 512 -9.17 30.33 1.16
CA MET A 512 -8.05 30.30 0.22
C MET A 512 -8.15 31.40 -0.85
N THR A 513 -9.34 31.58 -1.45
CA THR A 513 -9.55 32.61 -2.47
C THR A 513 -9.60 34.02 -1.88
N ASP A 514 -10.13 34.21 -0.67
CA ASP A 514 -10.07 35.47 0.06
C ASP A 514 -8.62 35.91 0.34
N LEU A 515 -7.72 34.97 0.68
CA LEU A 515 -6.30 35.26 0.87
C LEU A 515 -5.61 35.70 -0.44
N LEU A 516 -6.08 35.19 -1.58
CA LEU A 516 -5.54 35.52 -2.91
C LEU A 516 -6.17 36.80 -3.53
N LEU A 517 -7.40 37.17 -3.16
CA LEU A 517 -8.16 38.25 -3.82
C LEU A 517 -8.37 39.51 -2.96
N GLU A 518 -8.55 39.38 -1.64
CA GLU A 518 -8.87 40.51 -0.78
C GLU A 518 -7.61 41.08 -0.12
N GLU A 519 -7.47 42.41 -0.21
CA GLU A 519 -6.35 43.12 0.40
C GLU A 519 -6.30 42.89 1.93
N PRO A 520 -5.10 42.63 2.48
CA PRO A 520 -4.94 42.34 3.91
C PRO A 520 -5.42 43.49 4.78
N GLY A 521 -5.91 43.15 5.97
CA GLY A 521 -6.21 44.13 7.02
C GLY A 521 -4.96 44.86 7.53
N PRO A 522 -5.13 45.94 8.32
CA PRO A 522 -3.99 46.62 8.95
C PRO A 522 -3.18 45.72 9.91
N ASP A 523 -3.82 44.68 10.43
CA ASP A 523 -3.25 43.68 11.36
C ASP A 523 -2.88 42.35 10.64
N GLU A 524 -2.81 42.33 9.31
CA GLU A 524 -2.52 41.15 8.50
C GLU A 524 -1.34 41.41 7.55
N GLU A 525 -0.37 40.50 7.51
CA GLU A 525 0.74 40.57 6.56
C GLU A 525 0.28 40.17 5.15
N GLN A 526 0.78 40.84 4.10
CA GLN A 526 0.52 40.42 2.72
C GLN A 526 1.23 39.10 2.43
N LEU A 527 0.65 38.25 1.55
CA LEU A 527 1.36 37.09 1.01
C LEU A 527 2.43 37.55 0.02
N ASP A 528 3.59 36.89 0.04
CA ASP A 528 4.59 37.03 -1.03
C ASP A 528 4.26 36.15 -2.25
N ASP A 529 4.97 36.35 -3.35
CA ASP A 529 4.70 35.66 -4.62
C ASP A 529 4.89 34.12 -4.54
N ARG A 530 5.85 33.64 -3.73
CA ARG A 530 6.07 32.20 -3.50
C ARG A 530 4.94 31.60 -2.66
N GLN A 531 4.44 32.36 -1.68
CA GLN A 531 3.28 32.00 -0.88
C GLN A 531 1.98 32.01 -1.70
N GLU A 532 1.76 32.99 -2.58
CA GLU A 532 0.61 33.00 -3.50
C GLU A 532 0.63 31.80 -4.45
N THR A 533 1.79 31.48 -5.02
CA THR A 533 1.97 30.30 -5.90
C THR A 533 1.69 28.99 -5.16
N SER A 534 2.28 28.82 -3.97
CA SER A 534 2.10 27.65 -3.11
C SER A 534 0.65 27.47 -2.65
N LEU A 535 -0.05 28.57 -2.33
CA LEU A 535 -1.47 28.54 -1.96
C LEU A 535 -2.35 28.13 -3.13
N ILE A 536 -2.05 28.58 -4.35
CA ILE A 536 -2.74 28.17 -5.57
C ILE A 536 -2.55 26.66 -5.83
N GLU A 537 -1.32 26.15 -5.75
CA GLU A 537 -0.99 24.72 -5.89
C GLU A 537 -1.77 23.85 -4.88
N ILE A 538 -1.74 24.22 -3.60
CA ILE A 538 -2.49 23.53 -2.54
C ILE A 538 -4.00 23.58 -2.82
N MET A 539 -4.54 24.74 -3.19
CA MET A 539 -5.97 24.92 -3.48
C MET A 539 -6.43 24.07 -4.69
N VAL A 540 -5.63 23.99 -5.74
CA VAL A 540 -5.91 23.17 -6.93
C VAL A 540 -5.85 21.68 -6.58
N CYS A 541 -4.84 21.24 -5.82
CA CYS A 541 -4.75 19.88 -5.31
C CYS A 541 -5.95 19.50 -4.42
N CYS A 542 -6.36 20.37 -3.49
CA CYS A 542 -7.56 20.18 -2.68
C CYS A 542 -8.82 20.05 -3.53
N THR A 543 -8.97 20.89 -4.55
CA THR A 543 -10.13 20.88 -5.45
C THR A 543 -10.18 19.60 -6.28
N LYS A 544 -9.06 19.20 -6.89
CA LYS A 544 -8.92 17.95 -7.65
C LYS A 544 -9.28 16.73 -6.81
N GLN A 545 -8.73 16.61 -5.61
CA GLN A 545 -8.98 15.45 -4.75
C GLN A 545 -10.40 15.44 -4.17
N ALA A 546 -10.97 16.61 -3.85
CA ALA A 546 -12.37 16.70 -3.40
C ALA A 546 -13.38 16.36 -4.51
N ALA A 547 -13.12 16.78 -5.76
CA ALA A 547 -14.00 16.56 -6.90
C ALA A 547 -13.96 15.13 -7.47
N THR A 548 -12.83 14.44 -7.32
CA THR A 548 -12.65 13.05 -7.81
C THR A 548 -12.83 12.00 -6.72
N GLY A 549 -12.48 12.33 -5.48
CA GLY A 549 -12.33 11.34 -4.39
C GLY A 549 -11.13 10.41 -4.55
N GLU A 550 -10.26 10.65 -5.53
CA GLU A 550 -9.11 9.80 -5.83
C GLU A 550 -7.83 10.37 -5.17
N PRO A 551 -7.10 9.57 -4.37
CA PRO A 551 -5.81 9.99 -3.83
C PRO A 551 -4.74 10.05 -4.94
N PRO A 552 -3.63 10.78 -4.73
CA PRO A 552 -2.55 10.88 -5.70
C PRO A 552 -1.92 9.52 -6.05
N VAL A 553 -1.22 9.49 -7.18
CA VAL A 553 -0.52 8.31 -7.72
C VAL A 553 0.37 7.69 -6.63
N GLY A 554 0.38 6.37 -6.54
CA GLY A 554 1.13 5.63 -5.51
C GLY A 554 0.40 5.49 -4.16
N ARG A 555 -0.55 6.39 -3.82
CA ARG A 555 -1.35 6.29 -2.58
C ARG A 555 -2.72 5.64 -2.77
N GLY A 556 -3.18 5.54 -4.01
CA GLY A 556 -4.39 4.81 -4.36
C GLY A 556 -4.26 3.29 -4.20
N PRO A 557 -5.22 2.60 -3.56
CA PRO A 557 -5.28 1.14 -3.59
C PRO A 557 -5.62 0.67 -5.02
N ASN A 558 -4.81 -0.22 -5.59
CA ASN A 558 -4.93 -0.72 -6.97
C ASN A 558 -6.33 -1.17 -7.43
N ARG A 559 -7.25 -1.52 -6.49
CA ARG A 559 -8.68 -1.81 -6.73
C ARG A 559 -9.53 -1.55 -5.48
N LYS A 560 -9.86 -0.29 -5.13
CA LYS A 560 -10.95 0.02 -4.17
C LYS A 560 -12.20 0.46 -4.92
N GLN A 561 -13.35 -0.11 -4.57
CA GLN A 561 -14.65 0.45 -4.93
C GLN A 561 -15.00 1.55 -3.93
N ILE A 562 -15.26 2.76 -4.41
CA ILE A 562 -15.74 3.88 -3.60
C ILE A 562 -17.12 3.50 -3.03
N THR A 563 -17.33 3.72 -1.74
CA THR A 563 -18.62 3.43 -1.09
C THR A 563 -19.67 4.48 -1.47
N ASN A 564 -20.96 4.13 -1.41
CA ASN A 564 -22.05 5.07 -1.70
C ASN A 564 -22.01 6.34 -0.81
N LYS A 565 -21.43 6.26 0.40
CA LYS A 565 -21.23 7.43 1.27
C LYS A 565 -20.13 8.35 0.74
N GLU A 566 -18.98 7.78 0.36
CA GLU A 566 -17.88 8.52 -0.26
C GLU A 566 -18.30 9.13 -1.60
N MET A 567 -18.98 8.38 -2.48
CA MET A 567 -19.54 8.89 -3.75
C MET A 567 -20.47 10.09 -3.54
N LYS A 568 -21.35 10.03 -2.54
CA LYS A 568 -22.21 11.16 -2.21
C LYS A 568 -21.40 12.36 -1.71
N GLN A 569 -20.41 12.15 -0.85
CA GLN A 569 -19.56 13.23 -0.34
C GLN A 569 -18.81 13.94 -1.48
N VAL A 570 -18.27 13.18 -2.43
CA VAL A 570 -17.58 13.70 -3.63
C VAL A 570 -18.54 14.55 -4.48
N ALA A 571 -19.77 14.07 -4.71
CA ALA A 571 -20.78 14.85 -5.42
C ALA A 571 -21.20 16.13 -4.67
N ASP A 572 -21.47 16.04 -3.36
CA ASP A 572 -21.83 17.17 -2.51
C ASP A 572 -20.70 18.22 -2.45
N ASP A 573 -19.43 17.80 -2.47
CA ASP A 573 -18.27 18.69 -2.49
C ASP A 573 -18.02 19.29 -3.89
N ARG A 574 -18.24 18.52 -4.98
CA ARG A 574 -18.15 18.99 -6.37
C ARG A 574 -19.16 20.09 -6.68
N VAL A 575 -20.38 20.02 -6.13
CA VAL A 575 -21.36 21.11 -6.25
C VAL A 575 -20.85 22.38 -5.57
N LYS A 576 -20.42 22.29 -4.29
CA LYS A 576 -19.96 23.46 -3.52
C LYS A 576 -18.73 24.14 -4.12
N LEU A 577 -17.71 23.40 -4.55
CA LEU A 577 -16.53 23.99 -5.19
C LEU A 577 -16.92 24.68 -6.51
N THR A 578 -17.88 24.11 -7.25
CA THR A 578 -18.34 24.71 -8.51
C THR A 578 -19.08 26.02 -8.25
N GLU A 579 -20.04 26.05 -7.31
CA GLU A 579 -20.76 27.26 -6.93
C GLU A 579 -19.81 28.39 -6.47
N HIS A 580 -18.75 28.03 -5.74
CA HIS A 580 -17.71 28.96 -5.30
C HIS A 580 -16.82 29.46 -6.46
N PHE A 581 -16.15 28.56 -7.18
CA PHE A 581 -15.16 28.94 -8.18
C PHE A 581 -15.77 29.56 -9.44
N ILE A 582 -17.05 29.32 -9.76
CA ILE A 582 -17.75 30.06 -10.83
C ILE A 582 -17.71 31.58 -10.60
N GLN A 583 -17.69 32.03 -9.34
CA GLN A 583 -17.56 33.46 -8.99
C GLN A 583 -16.10 33.89 -8.83
N ALA A 584 -15.27 33.08 -8.16
CA ALA A 584 -13.91 33.46 -7.78
C ALA A 584 -12.90 33.36 -8.94
N LEU A 585 -13.02 32.35 -9.80
CA LEU A 585 -12.00 32.02 -10.82
C LEU A 585 -11.75 33.16 -11.83
N PRO A 586 -12.76 33.84 -12.40
CA PRO A 586 -12.50 34.95 -13.33
C PRO A 586 -11.64 36.06 -12.71
N SER A 587 -11.83 36.34 -11.42
CA SER A 587 -11.05 37.35 -10.68
C SER A 587 -9.61 36.88 -10.42
N LEU A 588 -9.43 35.60 -10.07
CA LEU A 588 -8.10 35.00 -9.87
C LEU A 588 -7.29 35.01 -11.17
N LEU A 589 -7.88 34.52 -12.26
CA LEU A 589 -7.25 34.53 -13.59
C LEU A 589 -6.89 35.97 -14.01
N SER A 590 -7.77 36.95 -13.77
CA SER A 590 -7.49 38.36 -14.09
C SER A 590 -6.34 38.95 -13.26
N LYS A 591 -6.23 38.60 -11.97
CA LYS A 591 -5.15 39.07 -11.09
C LYS A 591 -3.79 38.49 -11.53
N TYR A 592 -3.75 37.19 -11.81
CA TYR A 592 -2.50 36.47 -12.07
C TYR A 592 -2.18 36.27 -13.55
N ILE A 593 -2.87 36.92 -14.48
CA ILE A 593 -2.76 36.67 -15.93
C ILE A 593 -1.36 36.82 -16.53
N ALA A 594 -0.43 37.51 -15.85
CA ALA A 594 0.96 37.64 -16.28
C ALA A 594 1.85 36.45 -15.89
N ASP A 595 1.40 35.60 -14.95
CA ASP A 595 2.18 34.53 -14.36
C ASP A 595 1.82 33.17 -14.98
N GLN A 596 2.78 32.49 -15.57
CA GLN A 596 2.55 31.23 -16.28
C GLN A 596 2.23 30.05 -15.33
N GLU A 597 2.86 29.98 -14.17
CA GLU A 597 2.74 28.84 -13.23
C GLU A 597 1.41 28.92 -12.49
N LYS A 598 1.09 30.10 -11.95
CA LYS A 598 -0.18 30.38 -11.28
C LYS A 598 -1.36 30.17 -12.25
N ILE A 599 -1.23 30.57 -13.52
CA ILE A 599 -2.29 30.39 -14.53
C ILE A 599 -2.43 28.95 -15.00
N ALA A 600 -1.33 28.22 -15.22
CA ALA A 600 -1.39 26.78 -15.53
C ALA A 600 -2.22 26.05 -14.47
N ASN A 601 -1.90 26.26 -13.19
CA ASN A 601 -2.63 25.65 -12.07
C ASN A 601 -4.10 26.10 -11.96
N LEU A 602 -4.38 27.41 -12.00
CA LEU A 602 -5.76 27.93 -11.92
C LEU A 602 -6.64 27.44 -13.08
N MET A 603 -6.07 27.27 -14.27
CA MET A 603 -6.81 26.82 -15.46
C MET A 603 -7.23 25.35 -15.43
N VAL A 604 -6.72 24.53 -14.50
CA VAL A 604 -7.20 23.15 -14.31
C VAL A 604 -8.58 23.13 -13.64
N LEU A 605 -8.90 24.12 -12.79
CA LEU A 605 -10.10 24.11 -11.93
C LEU A 605 -11.43 23.82 -12.67
N PRO A 606 -11.74 24.40 -13.85
CA PRO A 606 -12.99 24.13 -14.56
C PRO A 606 -13.19 22.69 -15.01
N GLN A 607 -12.10 21.90 -15.17
CA GLN A 607 -12.18 20.49 -15.56
C GLN A 607 -12.85 19.64 -14.47
N TYR A 608 -12.90 20.13 -13.23
CA TYR A 608 -13.53 19.46 -12.09
C TYR A 608 -14.96 19.95 -11.78
N PHE A 609 -15.44 21.00 -12.45
CA PHE A 609 -16.75 21.59 -12.16
C PHE A 609 -17.90 20.67 -12.56
N ASP A 610 -19.04 20.80 -11.87
CA ASP A 610 -20.34 20.34 -12.37
C ASP A 610 -20.90 21.40 -13.32
N LEU A 611 -20.68 21.19 -14.63
CA LEU A 611 -20.96 22.19 -15.67
C LEU A 611 -22.45 22.43 -15.90
N GLU A 612 -23.36 21.59 -15.37
CA GLU A 612 -24.81 21.87 -15.41
C GLU A 612 -25.17 23.12 -14.59
N ILE A 613 -24.41 23.41 -13.52
CA ILE A 613 -24.62 24.53 -12.60
C ILE A 613 -24.56 25.89 -13.34
N TYR A 614 -23.79 26.00 -14.42
CA TYR A 614 -23.80 27.20 -15.26
C TYR A 614 -25.18 27.55 -15.80
N THR A 615 -26.02 26.54 -16.08
CA THR A 615 -27.39 26.73 -16.61
C THR A 615 -28.45 26.70 -15.51
N SER A 616 -28.36 25.76 -14.55
CA SER A 616 -29.38 25.65 -13.49
C SER A 616 -29.39 26.87 -12.56
N SER A 617 -28.21 27.41 -12.24
CA SER A 617 -28.01 28.59 -11.38
C SER A 617 -27.87 29.91 -12.15
N ARG A 618 -28.14 29.92 -13.47
CA ARG A 618 -28.12 31.11 -14.36
C ARG A 618 -26.80 31.90 -14.31
N GLN A 619 -25.69 31.18 -14.43
CA GLN A 619 -24.32 31.72 -14.38
C GLN A 619 -23.69 31.83 -15.78
N GLU A 620 -24.48 31.90 -16.85
CA GLU A 620 -23.99 31.91 -18.22
C GLU A 620 -23.12 33.14 -18.53
N LYS A 621 -23.32 34.26 -17.80
CA LYS A 621 -22.44 35.43 -17.85
C LYS A 621 -21.05 35.16 -17.28
N SER A 622 -20.96 34.37 -16.21
CA SER A 622 -19.69 33.98 -15.60
C SER A 622 -18.94 33.01 -16.52
N LEU A 623 -19.66 32.15 -17.23
CA LEU A 623 -19.11 31.33 -18.33
C LEU A 623 -18.60 32.21 -19.48
N ASP A 624 -19.35 33.22 -19.94
CA ASP A 624 -18.88 34.17 -20.96
C ASP A 624 -17.61 34.92 -20.52
N SER A 625 -17.48 35.22 -19.22
CA SER A 625 -16.29 35.84 -18.65
C SER A 625 -15.10 34.89 -18.65
N LEU A 626 -15.29 33.63 -18.24
CA LEU A 626 -14.25 32.60 -18.28
C LEU A 626 -13.78 32.36 -19.72
N LEU A 627 -14.69 32.16 -20.66
CA LEU A 627 -14.36 31.89 -22.07
C LEU A 627 -13.50 33.00 -22.71
N LYS A 628 -13.78 34.27 -22.39
CA LYS A 628 -12.95 35.42 -22.81
C LYS A 628 -11.57 35.41 -22.16
N LEU A 629 -11.48 35.11 -20.87
CA LEU A 629 -10.20 35.02 -20.17
C LEU A 629 -9.33 33.89 -20.72
N ILE A 630 -9.90 32.74 -21.11
CA ILE A 630 -9.13 31.67 -21.78
C ILE A 630 -8.57 32.16 -23.12
N GLN A 631 -9.34 32.91 -23.91
CA GLN A 631 -8.84 33.51 -25.16
C GLN A 631 -7.68 34.50 -24.88
N GLU A 632 -7.83 35.37 -23.89
CA GLU A 632 -6.81 36.35 -23.48
C GLU A 632 -5.51 35.68 -22.96
N ILE A 633 -5.64 34.59 -22.19
CA ILE A 633 -4.52 33.77 -21.70
C ILE A 633 -3.77 33.13 -22.87
N VAL A 634 -4.48 32.46 -23.79
CA VAL A 634 -3.89 31.80 -24.98
C VAL A 634 -3.24 32.81 -25.93
N GLU A 635 -3.75 34.05 -25.95
CA GLU A 635 -3.12 35.13 -26.71
C GLU A 635 -1.82 35.62 -26.08
N ARG A 636 -1.78 35.81 -24.75
CA ARG A 636 -0.62 36.35 -24.03
C ARG A 636 0.50 35.35 -23.75
N HIS A 637 0.18 34.09 -23.46
CA HIS A 637 1.16 33.08 -23.03
C HIS A 637 1.73 32.27 -24.19
N ASP A 638 2.99 31.88 -24.08
CA ASP A 638 3.63 30.89 -24.96
C ASP A 638 4.07 29.61 -24.21
N ASN A 639 3.85 29.56 -22.89
CA ASN A 639 4.18 28.39 -22.07
C ASN A 639 3.35 27.16 -22.48
N THR A 640 4.02 26.00 -22.62
CA THR A 640 3.40 24.75 -23.09
C THR A 640 2.30 24.26 -22.15
N GLU A 641 2.53 24.28 -20.83
CA GLU A 641 1.62 23.77 -19.81
C GLU A 641 0.35 24.63 -19.69
N VAL A 642 0.51 25.97 -19.76
CA VAL A 642 -0.61 26.91 -19.84
C VAL A 642 -1.49 26.61 -21.05
N LEU A 643 -0.88 26.48 -22.24
CA LEU A 643 -1.59 26.25 -23.48
C LEU A 643 -2.29 24.88 -23.50
N GLU A 644 -1.62 23.83 -23.01
CA GLU A 644 -2.21 22.49 -22.87
C GLU A 644 -3.39 22.49 -21.91
N THR A 645 -3.26 23.18 -20.78
CA THR A 645 -4.33 23.25 -19.78
C THR A 645 -5.53 24.03 -20.33
N CYS A 646 -5.29 25.12 -21.07
CA CYS A 646 -6.36 25.83 -21.78
C CYS A 646 -7.07 24.95 -22.83
N ALA A 647 -6.34 24.13 -23.58
CA ALA A 647 -6.91 23.21 -24.57
C ALA A 647 -7.74 22.09 -23.91
N LYS A 648 -7.19 21.41 -22.88
CA LYS A 648 -7.91 20.39 -22.07
C LYS A 648 -9.14 20.98 -21.36
N THR A 649 -9.06 22.23 -20.90
CA THR A 649 -10.21 22.93 -20.32
C THR A 649 -11.27 23.27 -21.36
N TYR A 650 -10.90 23.67 -22.58
CA TYR A 650 -11.85 23.81 -23.68
C TYR A 650 -12.48 22.47 -24.09
N GLU A 651 -11.75 21.36 -24.00
CA GLU A 651 -12.25 20.01 -24.29
C GLU A 651 -13.38 19.64 -23.29
N ALA A 652 -13.10 19.75 -21.99
CA ALA A 652 -14.09 19.51 -20.93
C ALA A 652 -15.34 20.41 -21.06
N LEU A 653 -15.15 21.69 -21.41
CA LEU A 653 -16.26 22.64 -21.62
C LEU A 653 -17.07 22.39 -22.91
N CYS A 654 -16.51 21.67 -23.89
CA CYS A 654 -17.15 21.43 -25.19
C CYS A 654 -17.69 20.01 -25.37
N SER A 655 -17.90 19.24 -24.29
CA SER A 655 -18.61 17.95 -24.37
C SER A 655 -20.04 18.12 -24.89
N GLU A 656 -20.44 17.32 -25.89
CA GLU A 656 -21.73 17.45 -26.58
C GLU A 656 -22.95 17.20 -25.69
N GLU A 657 -22.77 16.45 -24.60
CA GLU A 657 -23.84 16.14 -23.63
C GLU A 657 -24.26 17.38 -22.80
N LEU A 658 -23.43 18.43 -22.79
CA LEU A 658 -23.62 19.61 -21.94
C LEU A 658 -24.57 20.64 -22.55
N ALA A 659 -25.49 21.17 -21.74
CA ALA A 659 -26.36 22.28 -22.13
C ALA A 659 -25.59 23.56 -22.55
N VAL A 660 -24.33 23.72 -22.10
CA VAL A 660 -23.45 24.84 -22.47
C VAL A 660 -22.68 24.63 -23.78
N HIS A 661 -22.70 23.42 -24.35
CA HIS A 661 -21.85 23.02 -25.49
C HIS A 661 -21.84 24.05 -26.62
N SER A 662 -23.01 24.44 -27.12
CA SER A 662 -23.12 25.35 -28.28
C SER A 662 -22.44 26.70 -28.07
N ARG A 663 -22.44 27.22 -26.83
CA ARG A 663 -21.79 28.48 -26.46
C ARG A 663 -20.28 28.32 -26.38
N CYS A 664 -19.81 27.25 -25.76
CA CYS A 664 -18.38 26.93 -25.64
C CYS A 664 -17.76 26.61 -27.02
N ALA A 665 -18.46 25.85 -27.86
CA ALA A 665 -18.03 25.50 -29.22
C ALA A 665 -17.87 26.72 -30.14
N VAL A 666 -18.75 27.72 -30.03
CA VAL A 666 -18.59 29.01 -30.75
C VAL A 666 -17.33 29.76 -30.28
N SER A 667 -17.10 29.86 -28.96
CA SER A 667 -15.89 30.50 -28.42
C SER A 667 -14.60 29.80 -28.83
N ARG A 668 -14.62 28.45 -28.84
CA ARG A 668 -13.53 27.60 -29.32
C ARG A 668 -13.25 27.85 -30.80
N GLY A 669 -14.29 27.89 -31.64
CA GLY A 669 -14.18 28.20 -33.06
C GLY A 669 -13.50 29.54 -33.33
N THR A 670 -13.97 30.62 -32.69
CA THR A 670 -13.37 31.96 -32.80
C THR A 670 -11.90 31.99 -32.36
N LEU A 671 -11.52 31.23 -31.33
CA LEU A 671 -10.13 31.13 -30.90
C LEU A 671 -9.27 30.41 -31.94
N ILE A 672 -9.76 29.29 -32.50
CA ILE A 672 -9.06 28.55 -33.54
C ILE A 672 -8.90 29.39 -34.82
N ASP A 673 -9.92 30.15 -35.21
CA ASP A 673 -9.82 31.13 -36.31
C ASP A 673 -8.69 32.15 -36.08
N SER A 674 -8.59 32.70 -34.86
CA SER A 674 -7.51 33.63 -34.45
C SER A 674 -6.12 32.97 -34.48
N LEU A 675 -6.00 31.73 -34.00
CA LEU A 675 -4.73 30.98 -33.97
C LEU A 675 -4.25 30.61 -35.38
N VAL A 676 -5.12 30.00 -36.19
CA VAL A 676 -4.81 29.61 -37.57
C VAL A 676 -4.55 30.83 -38.44
N GLY A 677 -5.32 31.91 -38.26
CA GLY A 677 -5.12 33.17 -38.97
C GLY A 677 -3.72 33.76 -38.72
N ARG A 678 -3.29 33.83 -37.44
CA ARG A 678 -1.95 34.27 -37.06
C ARG A 678 -0.85 33.35 -37.57
N TYR A 679 -1.03 32.04 -37.49
CA TYR A 679 -0.07 31.09 -38.05
C TYR A 679 0.13 31.28 -39.56
N LYS A 680 -0.96 31.41 -40.34
CA LYS A 680 -0.88 31.64 -41.80
C LYS A 680 -0.19 32.97 -42.13
N GLN A 681 -0.38 34.02 -41.33
CA GLN A 681 0.31 35.31 -41.49
C GLN A 681 1.81 35.21 -41.17
N ALA A 682 2.16 34.64 -40.02
CA ALA A 682 3.55 34.46 -39.61
C ALA A 682 4.33 33.54 -40.57
N LEU A 683 3.68 32.49 -41.10
CA LEU A 683 4.28 31.63 -42.11
C LEU A 683 4.55 32.35 -43.44
N SER A 684 3.67 33.26 -43.86
CA SER A 684 3.91 34.09 -45.06
C SER A 684 5.10 35.01 -44.86
N ALA A 685 5.16 35.74 -43.73
CA ALA A 685 6.27 36.62 -43.41
C ALA A 685 7.61 35.86 -43.35
N TYR A 686 7.66 34.73 -42.65
CA TYR A 686 8.84 33.88 -42.57
C TYR A 686 9.28 33.34 -43.93
N ALA A 687 8.33 32.90 -44.78
CA ALA A 687 8.62 32.42 -46.12
C ALA A 687 9.04 33.53 -47.11
N GLU A 688 8.59 34.77 -46.90
CA GLU A 688 9.00 35.95 -47.67
C GLU A 688 10.39 36.44 -47.27
N ALA A 689 10.76 36.34 -45.98
CA ALA A 689 12.09 36.68 -45.47
C ALA A 689 13.17 35.63 -45.85
N GLY A 690 12.82 34.34 -45.84
CA GLY A 690 13.71 33.27 -46.30
C GLY A 690 15.02 33.18 -45.51
N ASP A 691 16.16 33.29 -46.19
CA ASP A 691 17.49 33.30 -45.56
C ASP A 691 17.78 34.59 -44.75
N ASP A 692 17.05 35.68 -45.02
CA ASP A 692 17.15 36.96 -44.29
C ASP A 692 16.23 37.02 -43.05
N ALA A 693 15.50 35.94 -42.73
CA ALA A 693 14.59 35.88 -41.58
C ALA A 693 15.32 36.06 -40.24
N ASP A 694 14.86 37.02 -39.44
CA ASP A 694 15.47 37.32 -38.15
C ASP A 694 14.93 36.43 -37.01
N ALA A 695 15.45 36.66 -35.79
CA ALA A 695 15.04 35.88 -34.62
C ALA A 695 13.57 36.11 -34.23
N ASP A 696 13.00 37.27 -34.54
CA ASP A 696 11.63 37.63 -34.19
C ASP A 696 10.64 36.98 -35.18
N ASP A 697 10.97 36.96 -36.48
CA ASP A 697 10.23 36.19 -37.51
C ASP A 697 10.19 34.69 -37.16
N ILE A 698 11.36 34.14 -36.82
CA ILE A 698 11.55 32.73 -36.43
C ILE A 698 10.76 32.40 -35.16
N TYR A 699 10.74 33.29 -34.17
CA TYR A 699 9.98 33.09 -32.93
C TYR A 699 8.46 33.22 -33.17
N ALA A 700 8.03 34.22 -33.94
CA ALA A 700 6.61 34.47 -34.22
C ALA A 700 5.94 33.29 -34.91
N VAL A 701 6.58 32.70 -35.93
CA VAL A 701 6.03 31.52 -36.63
C VAL A 701 6.06 30.26 -35.74
N GLN A 702 7.09 30.08 -34.90
CA GLN A 702 7.16 28.98 -33.94
C GLN A 702 6.08 29.05 -32.87
N SER A 703 5.90 30.21 -32.22
CA SER A 703 4.86 30.40 -31.20
C SER A 703 3.46 30.18 -31.79
N ALA A 704 3.19 30.69 -32.99
CA ALA A 704 1.91 30.47 -33.66
C ALA A 704 1.69 28.98 -34.00
N LEU A 705 2.70 28.27 -34.52
CA LEU A 705 2.64 26.85 -34.82
C LEU A 705 2.49 25.99 -33.55
N LYS A 706 3.19 26.33 -32.47
CA LYS A 706 3.08 25.69 -31.15
C LYS A 706 1.66 25.74 -30.61
N LYS A 707 1.02 26.92 -30.65
CA LYS A 707 -0.37 27.11 -30.21
C LYS A 707 -1.34 26.29 -31.08
N VAL A 708 -1.14 26.27 -32.40
CA VAL A 708 -1.92 25.42 -33.32
C VAL A 708 -1.72 23.93 -32.99
N SER A 709 -0.49 23.47 -32.75
CA SER A 709 -0.14 22.09 -32.39
C SER A 709 -0.85 21.62 -31.12
N ILE A 710 -0.75 22.40 -30.04
CA ILE A 710 -1.34 22.05 -28.74
C ILE A 710 -2.87 22.01 -28.83
N PHE A 711 -3.50 22.97 -29.52
CA PHE A 711 -4.95 22.96 -29.72
C PHE A 711 -5.40 21.84 -30.66
N TYR A 712 -4.61 21.43 -31.66
CA TYR A 712 -4.93 20.27 -32.50
C TYR A 712 -4.82 18.95 -31.72
N GLY A 713 -3.99 18.89 -30.68
CA GLY A 713 -3.94 17.74 -29.76
C GLY A 713 -5.28 17.44 -29.08
N CYS A 714 -6.07 18.47 -28.74
CA CYS A 714 -7.33 18.33 -28.00
C CYS A 714 -8.59 18.62 -28.85
N HIS A 715 -8.46 19.22 -30.04
CA HIS A 715 -9.60 19.65 -30.86
C HIS A 715 -9.38 19.38 -32.35
N ASN A 716 -10.45 19.06 -33.07
CA ASN A 716 -10.40 18.88 -34.52
C ASN A 716 -10.21 20.21 -35.28
N LEU A 717 -8.99 20.45 -35.76
CA LEU A 717 -8.64 21.59 -36.64
C LEU A 717 -8.69 21.26 -38.14
N GLY A 718 -9.14 20.05 -38.53
CA GLY A 718 -9.27 19.62 -39.92
C GLY A 718 -10.01 20.61 -40.86
N PRO A 719 -11.13 21.23 -40.44
CA PRO A 719 -11.87 22.20 -41.26
C PRO A 719 -11.06 23.42 -41.73
N TRP A 720 -9.96 23.76 -41.05
CA TRP A 720 -9.14 24.94 -41.35
C TRP A 720 -8.09 24.74 -42.46
N THR A 721 -8.03 23.51 -43.02
CA THR A 721 -7.19 23.14 -44.19
C THR A 721 -5.71 23.52 -44.04
N ILE A 722 -5.16 23.35 -42.84
CA ILE A 722 -3.77 23.69 -42.49
C ILE A 722 -2.72 22.64 -42.91
N TRP A 723 -3.14 21.47 -43.41
CA TRP A 723 -2.24 20.35 -43.70
C TRP A 723 -1.07 20.71 -44.63
N GLU A 724 -1.35 21.24 -45.82
CA GLU A 724 -0.32 21.49 -46.85
C GLU A 724 0.71 22.51 -46.35
N GLY A 725 0.26 23.59 -45.70
CA GLY A 725 1.12 24.61 -45.11
C GLY A 725 1.99 24.13 -43.95
N ILE A 726 1.61 23.04 -43.26
CA ILE A 726 2.41 22.44 -42.19
C ILE A 726 3.31 21.33 -42.75
N PHE A 727 2.73 20.34 -43.42
CA PHE A 727 3.42 19.13 -43.86
C PHE A 727 4.44 19.39 -44.96
N ASP A 728 4.07 20.10 -46.03
CA ASP A 728 4.97 20.31 -47.17
C ASP A 728 6.03 21.38 -46.91
N PHE A 729 5.76 22.33 -46.00
CA PHE A 729 6.74 23.36 -45.60
C PHE A 729 7.68 22.86 -44.50
N TRP A 730 7.15 22.42 -43.36
CA TRP A 730 7.96 22.10 -42.18
C TRP A 730 8.47 20.66 -42.18
N VAL A 731 7.60 19.69 -42.47
CA VAL A 731 7.95 18.26 -42.30
C VAL A 731 8.76 17.75 -43.51
N LYS A 732 8.32 18.02 -44.75
CA LYS A 732 9.11 17.70 -45.95
C LYS A 732 10.29 18.65 -46.17
N GLY A 733 10.17 19.91 -45.75
CA GLY A 733 11.24 20.92 -45.89
C GLY A 733 12.30 20.90 -44.79
N ALA A 734 12.20 19.98 -43.81
CA ALA A 734 13.15 19.85 -42.72
C ALA A 734 14.59 19.66 -43.23
N GLY A 735 15.47 20.63 -42.96
CA GLY A 735 16.88 20.63 -43.40
C GLY A 735 17.14 21.17 -44.81
N GLU A 736 16.13 21.32 -45.67
CA GLU A 736 16.27 21.97 -47.00
C GLU A 736 15.73 23.40 -47.04
N ARG A 737 14.70 23.70 -46.24
CA ARG A 737 13.97 25.00 -46.25
C ARG A 737 13.81 25.63 -44.87
N THR A 738 13.94 24.85 -43.80
CA THR A 738 13.74 25.33 -42.43
C THR A 738 14.82 24.81 -41.50
N SER A 739 15.50 25.71 -40.79
CA SER A 739 16.55 25.38 -39.81
C SER A 739 16.06 25.25 -38.37
N SER A 740 14.77 25.52 -38.09
CA SER A 740 14.20 25.44 -36.75
C SER A 740 13.76 24.03 -36.37
N LEU A 741 14.47 23.45 -35.39
CA LEU A 741 14.17 22.15 -34.79
C LEU A 741 12.77 22.12 -34.12
N GLU A 742 12.45 23.13 -33.32
CA GLU A 742 11.19 23.20 -32.57
C GLU A 742 9.96 23.39 -33.49
N GLY A 743 10.10 24.17 -34.56
CA GLY A 743 9.05 24.30 -35.58
C GLY A 743 8.72 22.96 -36.25
N VAL A 744 9.75 22.16 -36.58
CA VAL A 744 9.55 20.82 -37.15
C VAL A 744 8.90 19.86 -36.15
N LYS A 745 9.28 19.87 -34.87
CA LYS A 745 8.63 19.04 -33.82
C LYS A 745 7.14 19.35 -33.70
N HIS A 746 6.77 20.64 -33.60
CA HIS A 746 5.36 21.05 -33.55
C HIS A 746 4.61 20.70 -34.86
N ALA A 747 5.27 20.76 -36.02
CA ALA A 747 4.67 20.34 -37.28
C ALA A 747 4.41 18.82 -37.35
N ILE A 748 5.33 17.99 -36.84
CA ILE A 748 5.16 16.53 -36.73
C ILE A 748 3.95 16.20 -35.84
N SER A 749 3.86 16.84 -34.67
CA SER A 749 2.72 16.72 -33.75
C SER A 749 1.40 17.14 -34.43
N CYS A 750 1.35 18.31 -35.06
CA CYS A 750 0.19 18.76 -35.85
C CYS A 750 -0.27 17.74 -36.90
N CYS A 751 0.67 17.15 -37.64
CA CYS A 751 0.38 16.18 -38.69
C CYS A 751 -0.14 14.86 -38.11
N SER A 752 0.46 14.38 -37.02
CA SER A 752 -0.01 13.20 -36.30
C SER A 752 -1.44 13.39 -35.77
N SER A 753 -1.71 14.51 -35.07
CA SER A 753 -3.05 14.88 -34.61
C SER A 753 -4.05 15.00 -35.76
N GLY A 754 -3.66 15.60 -36.90
CA GLY A 754 -4.53 15.70 -38.07
C GLY A 754 -4.93 14.35 -38.66
N ILE A 755 -3.98 13.41 -38.77
CA ILE A 755 -4.27 12.03 -39.22
C ILE A 755 -5.21 11.32 -38.24
N MET A 756 -5.06 11.53 -36.93
CA MET A 756 -5.94 10.95 -35.91
C MET A 756 -7.36 11.54 -35.96
N TRP A 757 -7.50 12.86 -36.12
CA TRP A 757 -8.81 13.51 -36.28
C TRP A 757 -9.51 13.16 -37.59
N ASP A 758 -8.77 13.05 -38.70
CA ASP A 758 -9.31 12.56 -39.98
C ASP A 758 -9.91 11.15 -39.81
N LEU A 759 -9.28 10.28 -39.01
CA LEU A 759 -9.80 8.94 -38.72
C LEU A 759 -11.07 9.00 -37.86
N ALA A 760 -11.07 9.80 -36.80
CA ALA A 760 -12.22 9.95 -35.90
C ALA A 760 -13.49 10.44 -36.65
N VAL A 761 -13.35 11.45 -37.52
CA VAL A 761 -14.46 11.97 -38.33
C VAL A 761 -15.03 10.91 -39.29
N LEU A 762 -14.24 9.94 -39.72
CA LEU A 762 -14.71 8.84 -40.57
C LEU A 762 -15.48 7.77 -39.79
N ASP A 763 -15.29 7.64 -38.48
CA ASP A 763 -16.04 6.70 -37.62
C ASP A 763 -17.43 7.25 -37.25
N GLU A 764 -17.58 8.58 -37.19
CA GLU A 764 -18.81 9.28 -36.77
C GLU A 764 -19.89 9.41 -37.87
N GLY A 765 -19.62 9.05 -39.14
CA GLY A 765 -20.38 9.58 -40.28
C GLY A 765 -20.63 8.68 -41.49
N ASN A 766 -21.27 9.28 -42.51
CA ASN A 766 -21.66 8.59 -43.75
C ASN A 766 -20.46 8.49 -44.71
N ILE A 767 -19.70 7.40 -44.59
CA ILE A 767 -18.34 7.27 -45.13
C ILE A 767 -18.31 7.34 -46.67
N GLN A 768 -17.59 8.34 -47.20
CA GLN A 768 -17.24 8.38 -48.62
C GLN A 768 -15.84 7.79 -48.85
N MET A 769 -15.73 6.86 -49.81
CA MET A 769 -14.47 6.19 -50.13
C MET A 769 -13.37 7.16 -50.62
N SER A 770 -13.76 8.32 -51.17
CA SER A 770 -12.87 9.44 -51.49
C SER A 770 -12.08 9.94 -50.27
N HIS A 771 -12.73 10.10 -49.12
CA HIS A 771 -12.09 10.56 -47.89
C HIS A 771 -11.15 9.48 -47.31
N VAL A 772 -11.55 8.20 -47.38
CA VAL A 772 -10.70 7.06 -47.01
C VAL A 772 -9.43 7.00 -47.87
N HIS A 773 -9.55 7.24 -49.17
CA HIS A 773 -8.39 7.32 -50.08
C HIS A 773 -7.49 8.54 -49.82
N ALA A 774 -8.07 9.69 -49.46
CA ALA A 774 -7.31 10.88 -49.08
C ALA A 774 -6.49 10.62 -47.80
N LEU A 775 -7.11 10.10 -46.74
CA LEU A 775 -6.43 9.75 -45.49
C LEU A 775 -5.36 8.68 -45.69
N ARG A 776 -5.63 7.62 -46.47
CA ARG A 776 -4.62 6.61 -46.84
C ARG A 776 -3.38 7.21 -47.51
N THR A 777 -3.56 8.23 -48.34
CA THR A 777 -2.46 8.90 -49.05
C THR A 777 -1.66 9.76 -48.08
N ARG A 778 -2.37 10.59 -47.30
CA ARG A 778 -1.82 11.44 -46.23
C ARG A 778 -0.99 10.65 -45.21
N LEU A 779 -1.54 9.54 -44.69
CA LEU A 779 -0.87 8.63 -43.76
C LEU A 779 0.43 8.08 -44.35
N ARG A 780 0.44 7.67 -45.62
CA ARG A 780 1.62 7.07 -46.26
C ARG A 780 2.74 8.08 -46.45
N GLU A 781 2.44 9.26 -47.01
CA GLU A 781 3.45 10.30 -47.19
C GLU A 781 4.06 10.74 -45.84
N PHE A 782 3.22 10.87 -44.80
CA PHE A 782 3.70 11.17 -43.46
C PHE A 782 4.60 10.06 -42.90
N MET A 783 4.14 8.80 -42.94
CA MET A 783 4.90 7.64 -42.47
C MET A 783 6.24 7.48 -43.21
N ASP A 784 6.25 7.61 -44.54
CA ASP A 784 7.49 7.51 -45.33
C ASP A 784 8.50 8.61 -44.92
N THR A 785 8.01 9.81 -44.61
CA THR A 785 8.84 10.94 -44.12
C THR A 785 9.35 10.69 -42.69
N MET A 786 8.52 10.16 -41.78
CA MET A 786 8.97 9.78 -40.44
C MET A 786 10.00 8.65 -40.48
N VAL A 787 9.84 7.66 -41.37
CA VAL A 787 10.81 6.58 -41.55
C VAL A 787 12.13 7.08 -42.12
N TYR A 788 12.10 8.12 -42.97
CA TYR A 788 13.32 8.82 -43.38
C TYR A 788 14.00 9.52 -42.19
N MET A 789 13.27 10.31 -41.40
CA MET A 789 13.80 11.01 -40.22
C MET A 789 14.38 10.04 -39.18
N LEU A 790 13.69 8.92 -38.88
CA LEU A 790 14.16 7.87 -37.95
C LEU A 790 15.54 7.30 -38.33
N ARG A 791 15.87 7.27 -39.63
CA ARG A 791 17.11 6.68 -40.17
C ARG A 791 18.23 7.67 -40.41
N HIS A 792 17.90 8.94 -40.67
CA HIS A 792 18.86 9.95 -41.16
C HIS A 792 19.03 11.14 -40.22
N CYS A 793 18.13 11.35 -39.26
CA CYS A 793 18.25 12.35 -38.21
C CYS A 793 18.72 11.72 -36.89
N THR A 794 19.17 12.57 -35.95
CA THR A 794 19.65 12.18 -34.62
C THR A 794 19.02 13.09 -33.55
N GLY A 795 18.92 12.60 -32.30
CA GLY A 795 18.34 13.37 -31.19
C GLY A 795 16.84 13.61 -31.38
N ALA A 796 16.34 14.78 -30.98
CA ALA A 796 14.90 15.06 -30.84
C ALA A 796 14.03 14.76 -32.09
N LEU A 797 14.53 14.94 -33.32
CA LEU A 797 13.78 14.56 -34.53
C LEU A 797 13.66 13.04 -34.70
N GLN A 798 14.69 12.30 -34.32
CA GLN A 798 14.67 10.83 -34.36
C GLN A 798 13.70 10.29 -33.30
N GLU A 799 13.69 10.90 -32.12
CA GLU A 799 12.78 10.59 -31.01
C GLU A 799 11.31 10.84 -31.40
N GLU A 800 10.97 12.01 -31.96
CA GLU A 800 9.58 12.32 -32.34
C GLU A 800 9.10 11.51 -33.55
N ALA A 801 9.98 11.22 -34.51
CA ALA A 801 9.68 10.28 -35.58
C ALA A 801 9.39 8.88 -35.02
N PHE A 802 10.18 8.41 -34.04
CA PHE A 802 9.97 7.11 -33.39
C PHE A 802 8.62 7.03 -32.66
N VAL A 803 8.28 8.04 -31.85
CA VAL A 803 7.00 8.10 -31.12
C VAL A 803 5.83 8.15 -32.09
N SER A 804 5.87 9.05 -33.08
CA SER A 804 4.82 9.21 -34.10
C SER A 804 4.58 7.92 -34.90
N ILE A 805 5.66 7.21 -35.29
CA ILE A 805 5.55 5.91 -35.95
C ILE A 805 4.89 4.88 -35.03
N CYS A 806 5.31 4.78 -33.76
CA CYS A 806 4.77 3.78 -32.84
C CYS A 806 3.27 3.97 -32.60
N ASP A 807 2.82 5.20 -32.36
CA ASP A 807 1.42 5.47 -32.06
C ASP A 807 0.54 5.29 -33.32
N LEU A 808 0.97 5.77 -34.49
CA LEU A 808 0.24 5.53 -35.75
C LEU A 808 0.20 4.04 -36.14
N LEU A 809 1.24 3.25 -35.86
CA LEU A 809 1.22 1.80 -36.07
C LEU A 809 0.25 1.06 -35.13
N ILE A 810 -0.02 1.59 -33.93
CA ILE A 810 -1.06 1.07 -33.03
C ILE A 810 -2.46 1.47 -33.52
N ILE A 811 -2.65 2.70 -33.99
CA ILE A 811 -3.95 3.21 -34.44
C ILE A 811 -4.37 2.56 -35.77
N PHE A 812 -3.49 2.56 -36.77
CA PHE A 812 -3.71 1.98 -38.10
C PHE A 812 -3.33 0.50 -38.20
N CYS A 813 -3.45 -0.22 -37.08
CA CYS A 813 -3.17 -1.64 -36.97
C CYS A 813 -4.19 -2.52 -37.72
N ARG A 814 -3.93 -3.84 -37.77
CA ARG A 814 -4.85 -4.81 -38.40
C ARG A 814 -6.25 -4.84 -37.77
N GLN A 815 -6.38 -4.54 -36.48
CA GLN A 815 -7.68 -4.52 -35.81
C GLN A 815 -8.63 -3.45 -36.40
N LEU A 816 -8.10 -2.31 -36.88
CA LEU A 816 -8.90 -1.29 -37.57
C LEU A 816 -9.57 -1.83 -38.84
N GLY A 817 -8.89 -2.75 -39.54
CA GLY A 817 -9.39 -3.36 -40.78
C GLY A 817 -10.50 -4.39 -40.60
N GLU A 818 -10.95 -4.68 -39.37
CA GLU A 818 -12.13 -5.52 -39.12
C GLU A 818 -13.45 -4.79 -39.46
N GLY A 819 -13.44 -3.46 -39.50
CA GLY A 819 -14.54 -2.63 -40.02
C GLY A 819 -14.32 -2.22 -41.48
N GLU A 820 -15.19 -2.64 -42.39
CA GLU A 820 -15.28 -2.03 -43.73
C GLU A 820 -15.88 -0.62 -43.60
N PRO A 821 -15.32 0.42 -44.25
CA PRO A 821 -14.30 0.41 -45.31
C PRO A 821 -12.86 0.71 -44.84
N PHE A 822 -12.58 0.64 -43.53
CA PHE A 822 -11.28 1.01 -42.94
C PHE A 822 -10.15 0.02 -43.23
N SER A 823 -10.45 -1.15 -43.81
CA SER A 823 -9.46 -2.12 -44.32
C SER A 823 -8.42 -1.49 -45.27
N ALA A 824 -8.78 -0.41 -45.97
CA ALA A 824 -7.88 0.35 -46.82
C ALA A 824 -6.90 1.27 -46.06
N LEU A 825 -7.11 1.54 -44.77
CA LEU A 825 -6.25 2.42 -43.95
C LEU A 825 -5.16 1.66 -43.19
N VAL A 826 -5.27 0.33 -43.08
CA VAL A 826 -4.31 -0.51 -42.35
C VAL A 826 -2.89 -0.31 -42.87
N PHE A 827 -1.96 0.02 -41.98
CA PHE A 827 -0.54 0.17 -42.24
C PHE A 827 0.22 -1.01 -41.62
N GLU A 828 0.78 -1.89 -42.45
CA GLU A 828 1.62 -3.00 -41.97
C GLU A 828 3.11 -2.60 -42.02
N PRO A 829 3.83 -2.58 -40.89
CA PRO A 829 5.25 -2.21 -40.90
C PRO A 829 6.07 -3.32 -41.57
N ASP A 830 6.87 -2.93 -42.56
CA ASP A 830 7.72 -3.85 -43.30
C ASP A 830 8.92 -4.34 -42.46
N ARG A 831 9.77 -5.20 -43.02
CA ARG A 831 10.92 -5.74 -42.28
C ARG A 831 11.99 -4.68 -42.02
N ALA A 832 12.14 -3.68 -42.88
CA ALA A 832 13.12 -2.61 -42.69
C ALA A 832 12.71 -1.69 -41.55
N LEU A 833 11.44 -1.27 -41.51
CA LEU A 833 10.88 -0.48 -40.42
C LEU A 833 10.94 -1.21 -39.08
N GLN A 834 10.59 -2.50 -39.04
CA GLN A 834 10.71 -3.30 -37.82
C GLN A 834 12.16 -3.38 -37.29
N ALA A 835 13.15 -3.42 -38.19
CA ALA A 835 14.56 -3.37 -37.79
C ALA A 835 14.95 -1.98 -37.26
N ASN A 836 14.64 -0.91 -37.99
CA ASN A 836 14.94 0.47 -37.57
C ASN A 836 14.35 0.81 -36.18
N LEU A 837 13.13 0.33 -35.88
CA LEU A 837 12.50 0.50 -34.57
C LEU A 837 13.22 -0.30 -33.46
N GLY A 838 13.73 -1.49 -33.78
CA GLY A 838 14.56 -2.29 -32.87
C GLY A 838 15.90 -1.60 -32.59
N ASP A 839 16.57 -1.12 -33.64
CA ASP A 839 17.85 -0.41 -33.56
C ASP A 839 17.73 0.88 -32.73
N PHE A 840 16.66 1.66 -32.91
CA PHE A 840 16.38 2.84 -32.08
C PHE A 840 16.34 2.50 -30.59
N ILE A 841 15.66 1.41 -30.21
CA ILE A 841 15.56 0.95 -28.82
C ILE A 841 16.91 0.43 -28.31
N GLN A 842 17.73 -0.22 -29.14
CA GLN A 842 19.09 -0.61 -28.71
C GLN A 842 19.95 0.61 -28.40
N ASN A 843 19.86 1.66 -29.22
CA ASN A 843 20.75 2.82 -29.15
C ASN A 843 20.31 3.90 -28.15
N ASN A 844 19.00 4.02 -27.85
CA ASN A 844 18.45 5.11 -27.02
C ASN A 844 17.80 4.66 -25.70
N VAL A 845 17.62 3.35 -25.46
CA VAL A 845 17.02 2.83 -24.21
C VAL A 845 18.00 1.97 -23.43
N PHE A 846 18.65 1.01 -24.10
CA PHE A 846 19.56 0.05 -23.46
C PHE A 846 21.01 0.53 -23.43
N VAL A 847 21.20 1.76 -22.95
CA VAL A 847 22.49 2.44 -22.76
C VAL A 847 22.93 2.29 -21.30
N GLU A 848 24.22 2.09 -21.06
CA GLU A 848 24.77 2.10 -19.70
C GLU A 848 25.07 3.54 -19.27
N ASP A 849 24.61 3.92 -18.08
CA ASP A 849 24.88 5.25 -17.53
C ASP A 849 26.31 5.28 -16.96
N ASP A 850 27.28 5.74 -17.77
CA ASP A 850 28.70 5.96 -17.39
C ASP A 850 28.89 7.05 -16.28
N SER A 851 27.83 7.46 -15.59
CA SER A 851 27.83 8.57 -14.63
C SER A 851 28.38 8.16 -13.27
N THR A 852 29.70 8.01 -13.16
CA THR A 852 30.43 8.05 -11.87
C THR A 852 30.54 9.49 -11.32
N ALA A 853 29.46 10.28 -11.47
CA ALA A 853 29.38 11.69 -11.08
C ALA A 853 28.50 11.80 -9.83
N ASP A 854 29.12 12.21 -8.73
CA ASP A 854 28.67 12.07 -7.34
C ASP A 854 27.90 13.31 -6.86
N ASP A 855 27.04 13.88 -7.72
CA ASP A 855 26.29 15.12 -7.46
C ASP A 855 24.80 14.84 -7.24
N GLU A 856 24.30 15.10 -6.02
CA GLU A 856 22.91 14.87 -5.59
C GLU A 856 21.86 15.66 -6.41
N GLN A 857 22.26 16.71 -7.14
CA GLN A 857 21.38 17.48 -8.04
C GLN A 857 20.99 16.72 -9.33
N ASP A 858 21.57 15.55 -9.59
CA ASP A 858 21.34 14.79 -10.82
C ASP A 858 20.23 13.73 -10.69
N GLU A 859 19.72 13.43 -9.48
CA GLU A 859 18.70 12.38 -9.30
C GLU A 859 17.37 12.69 -10.01
N HIS A 860 16.85 13.92 -9.93
CA HIS A 860 15.60 14.28 -10.61
C HIS A 860 15.72 14.14 -12.13
N ARG A 861 16.83 14.63 -12.71
CA ARG A 861 17.10 14.53 -14.15
C ARG A 861 17.30 13.08 -14.61
N LYS A 862 17.98 12.26 -13.81
CA LYS A 862 18.07 10.80 -14.04
C LYS A 862 16.69 10.15 -14.04
N ILE A 863 15.78 10.55 -13.16
CA ILE A 863 14.39 10.05 -13.13
C ILE A 863 13.60 10.50 -14.38
N GLU A 864 13.70 11.76 -14.79
CA GLU A 864 13.04 12.27 -16.01
C GLU A 864 13.53 11.54 -17.28
N GLU A 865 14.84 11.41 -17.45
CA GLU A 865 15.45 10.71 -18.58
C GLU A 865 15.11 9.21 -18.55
N LEU A 866 15.11 8.58 -17.36
CA LEU A 866 14.62 7.20 -17.20
C LEU A 866 13.14 7.07 -17.58
N HIS A 867 12.28 8.02 -17.19
CA HIS A 867 10.87 8.04 -17.59
C HIS A 867 10.71 8.17 -19.11
N LYS A 868 11.51 9.02 -19.77
CA LYS A 868 11.56 9.17 -21.23
C LYS A 868 11.97 7.86 -21.92
N ARG A 869 13.07 7.23 -21.49
CA ARG A 869 13.52 5.92 -22.00
C ARG A 869 12.49 4.81 -21.75
N ARG A 870 11.85 4.78 -20.58
CA ARG A 870 10.73 3.88 -20.25
C ARG A 870 9.54 4.07 -21.19
N ASN A 871 9.22 5.31 -21.60
CA ASN A 871 8.16 5.59 -22.57
C ASN A 871 8.49 5.01 -23.95
N PHE A 872 9.70 5.24 -24.47
CA PHE A 872 10.14 4.64 -25.74
C PHE A 872 10.04 3.11 -25.73
N LEU A 873 10.54 2.48 -24.66
CA LEU A 873 10.44 1.03 -24.50
C LEU A 873 8.99 0.55 -24.43
N ALA A 874 8.13 1.25 -23.70
CA ALA A 874 6.71 0.93 -23.62
C ALA A 874 6.04 1.02 -24.99
N SER A 875 6.32 2.05 -25.78
CA SER A 875 5.77 2.22 -27.14
C SER A 875 6.21 1.12 -28.10
N PHE A 876 7.49 0.70 -28.10
CA PHE A 876 7.90 -0.49 -28.84
C PHE A 876 7.21 -1.77 -28.35
N CYS A 877 7.10 -1.94 -27.02
CA CYS A 877 6.46 -3.11 -26.43
C CYS A 877 4.95 -3.19 -26.75
N LYS A 878 4.24 -2.05 -26.86
CA LYS A 878 2.84 -1.99 -27.34
C LYS A 878 2.73 -2.69 -28.70
N LEU A 879 3.61 -2.38 -29.66
CA LEU A 879 3.58 -3.00 -31.00
C LEU A 879 3.68 -4.53 -30.96
N VAL A 880 4.45 -5.09 -30.02
CA VAL A 880 4.56 -6.54 -29.79
C VAL A 880 3.27 -7.10 -29.20
N VAL A 881 2.75 -6.50 -28.12
CA VAL A 881 1.61 -7.07 -27.37
C VAL A 881 0.26 -6.88 -28.06
N TYR A 882 0.14 -5.91 -28.96
CA TYR A 882 -1.02 -5.77 -29.85
C TYR A 882 -0.84 -6.54 -31.18
N ASN A 883 0.27 -7.28 -31.34
CA ASN A 883 0.58 -8.11 -32.51
C ASN A 883 0.64 -7.32 -33.84
N VAL A 884 1.09 -6.06 -33.76
CA VAL A 884 1.40 -5.19 -34.91
C VAL A 884 2.72 -5.62 -35.53
N ILE A 885 3.75 -5.85 -34.70
CA ILE A 885 5.01 -6.46 -35.10
C ILE A 885 5.12 -7.89 -34.58
N SER A 886 6.03 -8.68 -35.18
CA SER A 886 6.17 -10.09 -34.78
C SER A 886 6.69 -10.23 -33.35
N VAL A 887 6.16 -11.20 -32.59
CA VAL A 887 6.67 -11.63 -31.28
C VAL A 887 8.18 -12.00 -31.32
N ARG A 888 8.77 -12.26 -32.50
CA ARG A 888 10.22 -12.42 -32.66
C ARG A 888 11.03 -11.15 -32.41
N GLN A 889 10.51 -9.97 -32.74
CA GLN A 889 11.19 -8.69 -32.51
C GLN A 889 11.33 -8.36 -31.02
N ALA A 890 10.51 -8.98 -30.15
CA ALA A 890 10.69 -8.88 -28.70
C ALA A 890 12.01 -9.50 -28.22
N SER A 891 12.77 -10.21 -29.06
CA SER A 891 14.12 -10.70 -28.74
C SER A 891 15.07 -9.56 -28.38
N ASP A 892 14.90 -8.39 -29.01
CA ASP A 892 15.73 -7.21 -28.77
C ASP A 892 15.44 -6.51 -27.44
N VAL A 893 14.34 -6.89 -26.79
CA VAL A 893 13.94 -6.43 -25.45
C VAL A 893 14.21 -7.50 -24.39
N PHE A 894 13.84 -8.76 -24.69
CA PHE A 894 13.95 -9.87 -23.75
C PHE A 894 15.40 -10.19 -23.34
N LYS A 895 16.37 -9.96 -24.24
CA LYS A 895 17.80 -10.14 -23.94
C LYS A 895 18.31 -9.24 -22.80
N HIS A 896 17.67 -8.10 -22.55
CA HIS A 896 18.08 -7.11 -21.56
C HIS A 896 17.44 -7.28 -20.17
N TYR A 897 16.59 -8.31 -19.97
CA TYR A 897 15.76 -8.48 -18.76
C TYR A 897 16.54 -8.69 -17.43
N VAL A 898 17.82 -9.07 -17.49
CA VAL A 898 18.68 -9.17 -16.28
C VAL A 898 19.48 -7.89 -16.08
N ARG A 899 20.16 -7.38 -17.11
CA ARG A 899 21.05 -6.20 -17.05
C ARG A 899 20.29 -4.96 -16.58
N PHE A 900 19.15 -4.65 -17.21
CA PHE A 900 18.32 -3.47 -16.91
C PHE A 900 17.07 -3.84 -16.09
N TYR A 901 17.22 -4.70 -15.07
CA TYR A 901 16.08 -5.19 -14.30
C TYR A 901 15.42 -4.10 -13.44
N ASN A 902 16.20 -3.16 -12.89
CA ASN A 902 15.67 -2.08 -12.05
C ASN A 902 14.88 -1.07 -12.89
N ASP A 903 15.41 -0.73 -14.06
CA ASP A 903 14.93 0.35 -14.92
C ASP A 903 13.71 -0.07 -15.75
N TYR A 904 13.76 -1.30 -16.28
CA TYR A 904 12.82 -1.80 -17.30
C TYR A 904 12.21 -3.17 -16.98
N GLY A 905 12.59 -3.80 -15.86
CA GLY A 905 12.24 -5.20 -15.58
C GLY A 905 10.73 -5.45 -15.41
N ASP A 906 9.95 -4.46 -15.02
CA ASP A 906 8.49 -4.52 -14.96
C ASP A 906 7.85 -4.51 -16.36
N ILE A 907 8.27 -3.59 -17.23
CA ILE A 907 7.82 -3.46 -18.63
C ILE A 907 8.16 -4.74 -19.42
N ILE A 908 9.40 -5.22 -19.30
CA ILE A 908 9.87 -6.43 -20.02
C ILE A 908 9.09 -7.66 -19.54
N LYS A 909 8.84 -7.79 -18.23
CA LYS A 909 8.07 -8.90 -17.64
C LYS A 909 6.60 -8.88 -18.06
N ALA A 910 5.97 -7.69 -18.13
CA ALA A 910 4.61 -7.54 -18.61
C ALA A 910 4.50 -7.94 -20.09
N THR A 911 5.42 -7.47 -20.92
CA THR A 911 5.54 -7.78 -22.35
C THR A 911 5.73 -9.27 -22.58
N LEU A 912 6.62 -9.93 -21.83
CA LEU A 912 6.84 -11.38 -21.87
C LEU A 912 5.60 -12.17 -21.47
N GLY A 913 4.87 -11.70 -20.45
CA GLY A 913 3.58 -12.26 -20.05
C GLY A 913 2.55 -12.21 -21.19
N LYS A 914 2.40 -11.05 -21.82
CA LYS A 914 1.44 -10.83 -22.92
C LYS A 914 1.82 -11.54 -24.22
N ALA A 915 3.09 -11.48 -24.63
CA ALA A 915 3.61 -12.24 -25.77
C ALA A 915 3.29 -13.75 -25.67
N ARG A 916 3.35 -14.30 -24.44
CA ARG A 916 2.99 -15.70 -24.17
C ARG A 916 1.48 -15.96 -24.19
N GLU A 917 0.65 -15.00 -23.77
CA GLU A 917 -0.81 -15.09 -23.91
C GLU A 917 -1.24 -15.15 -25.38
N ILE A 918 -0.59 -14.34 -26.24
CA ILE A 918 -0.82 -14.31 -27.69
C ILE A 918 -0.36 -15.61 -28.36
N ASN A 919 0.90 -16.00 -28.17
CA ASN A 919 1.44 -17.24 -28.76
C ASN A 919 2.59 -17.82 -27.94
N LYS A 920 2.28 -18.83 -27.11
CA LYS A 920 3.25 -19.52 -26.24
C LYS A 920 4.45 -20.09 -26.99
N VAL A 921 4.22 -20.67 -28.16
CA VAL A 921 5.29 -21.35 -28.93
C VAL A 921 6.23 -20.31 -29.51
N ASN A 922 5.70 -19.27 -30.17
CA ASN A 922 6.54 -18.20 -30.71
C ASN A 922 7.25 -17.41 -29.59
N CYS A 923 6.60 -17.14 -28.46
CA CYS A 923 7.24 -16.52 -27.30
C CYS A 923 8.42 -17.36 -26.76
N ALA A 924 8.25 -18.68 -26.66
CA ALA A 924 9.33 -19.58 -26.24
C ALA A 924 10.49 -19.65 -27.26
N ARG A 925 10.20 -19.52 -28.55
CA ARG A 925 11.22 -19.36 -29.61
C ARG A 925 11.98 -18.05 -29.48
N THR A 926 11.27 -16.94 -29.24
CA THR A 926 11.88 -15.63 -28.98
C THR A 926 12.81 -15.67 -27.77
N MET A 927 12.44 -16.37 -26.68
CA MET A 927 13.32 -16.59 -25.53
C MET A 927 14.63 -17.28 -25.93
N VAL A 928 14.56 -18.34 -26.75
CA VAL A 928 15.77 -19.01 -27.29
C VAL A 928 16.57 -18.05 -28.16
N GLN A 929 15.92 -17.30 -29.05
CA GLN A 929 16.57 -16.31 -29.91
C GLN A 929 17.32 -15.24 -29.08
N SER A 930 16.74 -14.80 -27.95
CA SER A 930 17.37 -13.84 -27.03
C SER A 930 18.62 -14.43 -26.38
N LEU A 931 18.51 -15.65 -25.83
CA LEU A 931 19.66 -16.37 -25.25
C LEU A 931 20.74 -16.65 -26.29
N THR A 932 20.35 -17.00 -27.52
CA THR A 932 21.25 -17.26 -28.65
C THR A 932 21.98 -15.99 -29.08
N SER A 933 21.28 -14.86 -29.14
CA SER A 933 21.87 -13.55 -29.47
C SER A 933 22.95 -13.16 -28.47
N LEU A 934 22.68 -13.29 -27.16
CA LEU A 934 23.64 -12.98 -26.11
C LEU A 934 24.80 -13.98 -26.08
N PHE A 935 24.54 -15.26 -26.30
CA PHE A 935 25.57 -16.29 -26.36
C PHE A 935 26.53 -16.08 -27.55
N ASN A 936 26.05 -15.53 -28.66
CA ASN A 936 26.89 -15.17 -29.80
C ASN A 936 27.72 -13.90 -29.59
N SER A 937 27.35 -13.03 -28.64
CA SER A 937 28.14 -11.86 -28.24
C SER A 937 29.09 -12.12 -27.07
N LEU A 938 29.24 -13.38 -26.63
CA LEU A 938 30.24 -13.78 -25.64
C LEU A 938 31.64 -13.79 -26.25
N ASP A 939 32.61 -13.31 -25.49
CA ASP A 939 34.02 -13.44 -25.84
C ASP A 939 34.44 -14.91 -25.91
N ARG A 940 35.35 -15.19 -26.85
CA ARG A 940 35.86 -16.53 -27.13
C ARG A 940 37.38 -16.53 -27.06
N ASP A 941 37.93 -17.60 -26.49
CA ASP A 941 39.39 -17.79 -26.46
C ASP A 941 39.96 -18.07 -27.87
N GLN A 942 41.29 -18.18 -27.97
CA GLN A 942 42.00 -18.46 -29.23
C GLN A 942 41.63 -19.82 -29.86
N LEU A 943 40.92 -20.69 -29.12
CA LEU A 943 40.45 -22.02 -29.56
C LEU A 943 38.93 -22.03 -29.84
N GLY A 944 38.25 -20.88 -29.69
CA GLY A 944 36.81 -20.70 -29.90
C GLY A 944 35.91 -21.06 -28.72
N ASN A 945 36.49 -21.41 -27.56
CA ASN A 945 35.76 -21.80 -26.35
C ASN A 945 35.24 -20.57 -25.59
N ILE A 946 34.18 -20.80 -24.81
CA ILE A 946 33.56 -19.80 -23.94
C ILE A 946 33.87 -20.16 -22.49
N SER A 947 34.35 -19.19 -21.70
CA SER A 947 34.51 -19.37 -20.26
C SER A 947 33.14 -19.48 -19.58
N ARG A 948 32.89 -20.62 -18.92
CA ARG A 948 31.63 -20.88 -18.20
C ARG A 948 31.57 -20.23 -16.82
N GLN A 949 32.69 -19.67 -16.37
CA GLN A 949 32.80 -18.92 -15.11
C GLN A 949 32.73 -17.40 -15.33
N ASP A 950 32.73 -16.95 -16.58
CA ASP A 950 32.63 -15.54 -16.91
C ASP A 950 31.29 -14.92 -16.46
N GLU A 951 31.34 -13.69 -15.96
CA GLU A 951 30.18 -13.01 -15.39
C GLU A 951 29.06 -12.83 -16.43
N THR A 952 29.39 -12.58 -17.69
CA THR A 952 28.40 -12.43 -18.76
C THR A 952 27.71 -13.76 -19.09
N PHE A 953 28.45 -14.89 -19.06
CA PHE A 953 27.86 -16.23 -19.18
C PHE A 953 26.92 -16.55 -17.99
N VAL A 954 27.33 -16.20 -16.77
CA VAL A 954 26.50 -16.37 -15.55
C VAL A 954 25.23 -15.52 -15.62
N ALA A 955 25.31 -14.28 -16.12
CA ALA A 955 24.15 -13.42 -16.34
C ALA A 955 23.14 -14.01 -17.36
N ILE A 956 23.62 -14.59 -18.46
CA ILE A 956 22.77 -15.30 -19.43
C ILE A 956 22.12 -16.55 -18.79
N LYS A 957 22.82 -17.24 -17.89
CA LYS A 957 22.29 -18.39 -17.16
C LYS A 957 21.18 -18.00 -16.17
N GLU A 958 21.32 -16.88 -15.47
CA GLU A 958 20.24 -16.32 -14.65
C GLU A 958 19.06 -15.83 -15.52
N LEU A 959 19.31 -15.27 -16.71
CA LEU A 959 18.24 -14.94 -17.67
C LEU A 959 17.46 -16.19 -18.10
N ALA A 960 18.15 -17.27 -18.46
CA ALA A 960 17.54 -18.56 -18.81
C ALA A 960 16.66 -19.10 -17.68
N LYS A 961 17.15 -19.04 -16.43
CA LYS A 961 16.40 -19.43 -15.23
C LYS A 961 15.17 -18.55 -14.99
N ARG A 962 15.25 -17.22 -15.18
CA ARG A 962 14.09 -16.31 -15.12
C ARG A 962 13.06 -16.60 -16.20
N PHE A 963 13.48 -16.89 -17.44
CA PHE A 963 12.57 -17.35 -18.51
C PHE A 963 11.91 -18.70 -18.15
N ALA A 964 12.66 -19.66 -17.60
CA ALA A 964 12.12 -20.94 -17.17
C ALA A 964 11.03 -20.77 -16.09
N LEU A 965 11.24 -19.89 -15.11
CA LEU A 965 10.23 -19.56 -14.09
C LEU A 965 8.92 -19.05 -14.69
N SER A 966 8.97 -18.32 -15.81
CA SER A 966 7.77 -17.74 -16.45
C SER A 966 6.70 -18.79 -16.77
N PHE A 967 7.09 -20.00 -17.21
CA PHE A 967 6.15 -21.05 -17.65
C PHE A 967 5.26 -21.64 -16.53
N GLY A 968 5.52 -21.29 -15.26
CA GLY A 968 4.69 -21.73 -14.13
C GLY A 968 4.84 -23.21 -13.79
N LEU A 969 3.77 -23.81 -13.26
CA LEU A 969 3.74 -25.22 -12.80
C LEU A 969 2.87 -26.15 -13.67
N ASP A 970 2.01 -25.59 -14.53
CA ASP A 970 1.13 -26.36 -15.41
C ASP A 970 1.91 -26.85 -16.64
N GLN A 971 2.57 -28.01 -16.51
CA GLN A 971 3.39 -28.59 -17.57
C GLN A 971 2.56 -28.95 -18.82
N VAL A 972 1.28 -29.32 -18.66
CA VAL A 972 0.40 -29.68 -19.78
C VAL A 972 0.13 -28.47 -20.67
N LYS A 973 -0.22 -27.32 -20.08
CA LYS A 973 -0.49 -26.09 -20.83
C LYS A 973 0.71 -25.49 -21.56
N ASN A 974 1.94 -25.92 -21.25
CA ASN A 974 3.18 -25.35 -21.79
C ASN A 974 4.03 -26.38 -22.54
N ARG A 975 3.50 -27.59 -22.73
CA ARG A 975 4.15 -28.72 -23.40
C ARG A 975 4.85 -28.34 -24.69
N ASP A 976 4.08 -27.84 -25.66
CA ASP A 976 4.56 -27.62 -27.02
C ASP A 976 5.56 -26.46 -27.10
N SER A 977 5.37 -25.43 -26.27
CA SER A 977 6.30 -24.31 -26.15
C SER A 977 7.66 -24.72 -25.57
N ILE A 978 7.69 -25.53 -24.51
CA ILE A 978 8.95 -26.02 -23.93
C ILE A 978 9.63 -27.05 -24.86
N ALA A 979 8.84 -27.89 -25.54
CA ALA A 979 9.37 -28.82 -26.53
C ALA A 979 9.98 -28.11 -27.75
N ALA A 980 9.38 -27.00 -28.22
CA ALA A 980 9.95 -26.16 -29.27
C ALA A 980 11.25 -25.48 -28.82
N LEU A 981 11.25 -24.90 -27.61
CA LEU A 981 12.41 -24.25 -26.99
C LEU A 981 13.63 -25.17 -26.95
N HIS A 982 13.47 -26.40 -26.46
CA HIS A 982 14.58 -27.35 -26.44
C HIS A 982 15.04 -27.79 -27.83
N ARG A 983 14.13 -27.96 -28.81
CA ARG A 983 14.52 -28.35 -30.18
C ARG A 983 15.38 -27.29 -30.85
N GLU A 984 15.03 -26.02 -30.72
CA GLU A 984 15.79 -24.92 -31.33
C GLU A 984 17.13 -24.71 -30.61
N GLY A 985 17.15 -24.78 -29.28
CA GLY A 985 18.39 -24.72 -28.51
C GLY A 985 19.35 -25.88 -28.79
N ILE A 986 18.86 -27.11 -28.95
CA ILE A 986 19.70 -28.27 -29.33
C ILE A 986 20.32 -28.05 -30.71
N VAL A 987 19.55 -27.55 -31.68
CA VAL A 987 20.06 -27.26 -33.03
C VAL A 987 21.15 -26.19 -32.97
N PHE A 988 20.96 -25.11 -32.21
CA PHE A 988 21.99 -24.08 -32.03
C PHE A 988 23.26 -24.62 -31.37
N ALA A 989 23.13 -25.36 -30.25
CA ALA A 989 24.26 -25.94 -29.54
C ALA A 989 25.08 -26.93 -30.37
N CYS A 990 24.45 -27.59 -31.34
CA CYS A 990 25.09 -28.55 -32.26
C CYS A 990 25.49 -27.94 -33.62
N THR A 991 25.38 -26.61 -33.82
CA THR A 991 25.68 -25.96 -35.10
C THR A 991 26.72 -24.84 -34.92
N PRO A 992 27.90 -24.91 -35.58
CA PRO A 992 28.44 -26.07 -36.30
C PRO A 992 28.80 -27.22 -35.35
N PHE A 993 28.71 -28.46 -35.82
CA PHE A 993 29.03 -29.64 -34.99
C PHE A 993 30.54 -29.91 -34.91
N GLU A 994 31.26 -29.71 -36.02
CA GLU A 994 32.72 -29.77 -36.04
C GLU A 994 33.27 -28.37 -35.69
N ASN A 995 34.15 -28.29 -34.69
CA ASN A 995 34.80 -27.03 -34.33
C ASN A 995 35.86 -26.66 -35.39
N PRO A 996 35.73 -25.51 -36.09
CA PRO A 996 36.66 -25.13 -37.15
C PRO A 996 38.12 -24.92 -36.69
N LEU A 997 38.31 -24.62 -35.41
CA LEU A 997 39.61 -24.35 -34.78
C LEU A 997 40.21 -25.60 -34.11
N ASN A 998 39.38 -26.59 -33.77
CA ASN A 998 39.81 -27.85 -33.16
C ASN A 998 38.95 -29.03 -33.64
N THR A 999 39.40 -29.71 -34.70
CA THR A 999 38.66 -30.84 -35.33
C THR A 999 38.41 -32.05 -34.43
N LEU A 1000 39.04 -32.12 -33.25
CA LEU A 1000 38.84 -33.17 -32.23
C LEU A 1000 38.14 -32.64 -30.96
N GLY A 1001 37.87 -31.33 -30.88
CA GLY A 1001 37.23 -30.67 -29.75
C GLY A 1001 35.69 -30.73 -29.80
N PRO A 1002 35.01 -30.25 -28.74
CA PRO A 1002 33.56 -30.12 -28.71
C PRO A 1002 33.05 -29.05 -29.69
N PRO A 1003 31.77 -29.10 -30.11
CA PRO A 1003 31.12 -28.03 -30.84
C PRO A 1003 31.28 -26.67 -30.12
N PRO A 1004 31.57 -25.56 -30.83
CA PRO A 1004 31.84 -24.26 -30.22
C PRO A 1004 30.61 -23.65 -29.49
N ASN A 1005 29.41 -24.20 -29.70
CA ASN A 1005 28.17 -23.79 -29.04
C ASN A 1005 27.68 -24.80 -27.99
N LEU A 1006 28.45 -25.86 -27.70
CA LEU A 1006 28.06 -26.89 -26.71
C LEU A 1006 27.75 -26.33 -25.31
N PRO A 1007 28.42 -25.29 -24.78
CA PRO A 1007 28.08 -24.68 -23.49
C PRO A 1007 26.64 -24.15 -23.40
N PHE A 1008 25.97 -23.85 -24.53
CA PHE A 1008 24.56 -23.43 -24.55
C PHE A 1008 23.62 -24.48 -23.94
N LEU A 1009 24.02 -25.77 -23.93
CA LEU A 1009 23.24 -26.82 -23.27
C LEU A 1009 23.09 -26.60 -21.75
N GLU A 1010 24.03 -25.91 -21.09
CA GLU A 1010 23.86 -25.53 -19.67
C GLU A 1010 22.71 -24.53 -19.46
N LEU A 1011 22.48 -23.63 -20.41
CA LEU A 1011 21.36 -22.69 -20.38
C LEU A 1011 20.02 -23.44 -20.59
N LEU A 1012 20.04 -24.47 -21.43
CA LEU A 1012 18.87 -25.34 -21.63
C LEU A 1012 18.57 -26.23 -20.43
N CYS A 1013 19.54 -26.59 -19.58
CA CYS A 1013 19.31 -27.37 -18.37
C CYS A 1013 18.22 -26.75 -17.47
N GLU A 1014 18.22 -25.42 -17.33
CA GLU A 1014 17.25 -24.67 -16.49
C GLU A 1014 15.78 -24.92 -16.89
N PHE A 1015 15.52 -25.20 -18.17
CA PHE A 1015 14.18 -25.46 -18.68
C PHE A 1015 13.72 -26.93 -18.54
N THR A 1016 14.65 -27.87 -18.29
CA THR A 1016 14.32 -29.31 -18.31
C THR A 1016 13.34 -29.73 -17.22
N ASN A 1017 13.28 -29.00 -16.11
CA ASN A 1017 12.29 -29.19 -15.04
C ASN A 1017 10.86 -28.74 -15.43
N LYS A 1018 10.69 -28.10 -16.60
CA LYS A 1018 9.40 -27.74 -17.17
C LYS A 1018 8.88 -28.75 -18.21
N LEU A 1019 9.72 -29.69 -18.66
CA LEU A 1019 9.30 -30.81 -19.50
C LEU A 1019 8.53 -31.87 -18.69
N MET A 1020 7.47 -32.42 -19.28
CA MET A 1020 6.84 -33.64 -18.75
C MET A 1020 7.74 -34.86 -18.96
N LYS A 1021 7.58 -35.89 -18.11
CA LYS A 1021 8.38 -37.14 -18.17
C LYS A 1021 8.34 -37.83 -19.55
N GLN A 1022 7.23 -37.74 -20.28
CA GLN A 1022 7.11 -38.28 -21.64
C GLN A 1022 7.96 -37.47 -22.64
N ASP A 1023 7.91 -36.14 -22.57
CA ASP A 1023 8.60 -35.26 -23.51
C ASP A 1023 10.11 -35.22 -23.26
N LYS A 1024 10.58 -35.42 -22.02
CA LYS A 1024 12.00 -35.65 -21.73
C LYS A 1024 12.60 -36.77 -22.59
N LYS A 1025 11.87 -37.89 -22.79
CA LYS A 1025 12.32 -39.00 -23.65
C LYS A 1025 12.36 -38.62 -25.13
N VAL A 1026 11.40 -37.82 -25.60
CA VAL A 1026 11.37 -37.32 -27.00
C VAL A 1026 12.51 -36.32 -27.25
N VAL A 1027 12.78 -35.42 -26.31
CA VAL A 1027 13.88 -34.45 -26.38
C VAL A 1027 15.23 -35.16 -26.30
N LEU A 1028 15.38 -36.19 -25.46
CA LEU A 1028 16.59 -37.01 -25.41
C LEU A 1028 16.85 -37.75 -26.73
N GLN A 1029 15.84 -38.37 -27.34
CA GLN A 1029 15.96 -38.99 -28.66
C GLN A 1029 16.29 -37.98 -29.77
N TYR A 1030 15.80 -36.74 -29.64
CA TYR A 1030 16.13 -35.66 -30.57
C TYR A 1030 17.59 -35.22 -30.42
N LEU A 1031 18.06 -35.02 -29.18
CA LEU A 1031 19.48 -34.76 -28.87
C LEU A 1031 20.39 -35.86 -29.40
N ASP A 1032 20.09 -37.12 -29.06
CA ASP A 1032 20.91 -38.26 -29.48
C ASP A 1032 21.08 -38.30 -31.00
N ARG A 1033 20.04 -38.01 -31.80
CA ARG A 1033 20.15 -37.96 -33.28
C ARG A 1033 21.11 -36.89 -33.81
N HIS A 1034 21.23 -35.74 -33.13
CA HIS A 1034 22.16 -34.67 -33.54
C HIS A 1034 23.60 -34.95 -33.10
N VAL A 1035 23.81 -35.78 -32.07
CA VAL A 1035 25.13 -36.07 -31.50
C VAL A 1035 25.69 -37.44 -31.94
N GLN A 1036 24.84 -38.38 -32.37
CA GLN A 1036 25.19 -39.79 -32.65
C GLN A 1036 26.27 -40.03 -33.73
N ALA A 1037 26.68 -39.01 -34.50
CA ALA A 1037 27.64 -39.19 -35.58
C ALA A 1037 29.09 -39.44 -35.08
N LYS A 1038 29.56 -38.71 -34.04
CA LYS A 1038 30.94 -38.78 -33.51
C LYS A 1038 31.02 -38.23 -32.06
N LEU A 1039 30.74 -39.03 -31.03
CA LEU A 1039 31.20 -38.70 -29.67
C LEU A 1039 32.66 -39.13 -29.49
N PRO A 1040 33.58 -38.27 -28.99
CA PRO A 1040 34.91 -38.69 -28.60
C PRO A 1040 34.89 -39.67 -27.43
N ALA A 1041 35.89 -40.54 -27.34
CA ALA A 1041 36.07 -41.44 -26.19
C ALA A 1041 36.58 -40.73 -24.92
N SER A 1042 37.01 -39.47 -25.03
CA SER A 1042 37.55 -38.68 -23.92
C SER A 1042 36.43 -37.98 -23.14
N ARG A 1043 36.47 -38.11 -21.81
CA ARG A 1043 35.61 -37.38 -20.86
C ARG A 1043 36.29 -36.10 -20.38
N ALA A 1044 36.75 -35.26 -21.31
CA ALA A 1044 37.30 -33.94 -20.97
C ALA A 1044 36.20 -33.01 -20.43
N ASP A 1045 36.55 -32.06 -19.56
CA ASP A 1045 35.62 -31.13 -18.92
C ASP A 1045 34.81 -30.28 -19.93
N ASP A 1046 35.33 -30.09 -21.13
CA ASP A 1046 34.68 -29.31 -22.20
C ASP A 1046 33.40 -29.98 -22.73
N TRP A 1047 33.24 -31.30 -22.53
CA TRP A 1047 32.02 -32.05 -22.87
C TRP A 1047 30.99 -32.11 -21.73
N GLN A 1048 31.30 -31.53 -20.56
CA GLN A 1048 30.43 -31.54 -19.38
C GLN A 1048 29.03 -30.93 -19.61
N PRO A 1049 28.83 -29.84 -20.40
CA PRO A 1049 27.50 -29.31 -20.72
C PRO A 1049 26.55 -30.36 -21.32
N LEU A 1050 27.05 -31.21 -22.21
CA LEU A 1050 26.28 -32.29 -22.83
C LEU A 1050 25.92 -33.38 -21.82
N LEU A 1051 26.88 -33.76 -20.96
CA LEU A 1051 26.66 -34.78 -19.93
C LEU A 1051 25.60 -34.31 -18.92
N LEU A 1052 25.69 -33.07 -18.44
CA LEU A 1052 24.70 -32.46 -17.54
C LEU A 1052 23.30 -32.41 -18.17
N TYR A 1053 23.20 -31.89 -19.40
CA TYR A 1053 21.92 -31.77 -20.10
C TYR A 1053 21.29 -33.14 -20.35
N ARG A 1054 22.05 -34.12 -20.86
CA ARG A 1054 21.58 -35.50 -21.06
C ARG A 1054 21.11 -36.14 -19.75
N THR A 1055 21.87 -35.95 -18.67
CA THR A 1055 21.56 -36.47 -17.33
C THR A 1055 20.25 -35.89 -16.78
N SER A 1056 20.00 -34.59 -16.95
CA SER A 1056 18.76 -33.93 -16.53
C SER A 1056 17.50 -34.41 -17.28
N LEU A 1057 17.66 -34.91 -18.52
CA LEU A 1057 16.60 -35.55 -19.29
C LEU A 1057 16.34 -37.00 -18.85
N VAL A 1058 17.39 -37.74 -18.45
CA VAL A 1058 17.29 -39.13 -17.97
C VAL A 1058 16.72 -39.21 -16.54
N HIS A 1059 17.15 -38.35 -15.61
CA HIS A 1059 16.76 -38.42 -14.20
C HIS A 1059 15.29 -38.08 -13.87
N GLY A 1060 14.40 -37.95 -14.86
CA GLY A 1060 12.94 -37.90 -14.64
C GLY A 1060 12.34 -39.18 -14.04
N GLU A 1061 13.12 -40.26 -13.96
CA GLU A 1061 12.69 -41.58 -13.49
C GLU A 1061 12.76 -41.78 -11.96
N ALA A 1062 13.40 -40.88 -11.21
CA ALA A 1062 13.67 -41.06 -9.77
C ALA A 1062 12.90 -40.14 -8.79
N GLU A 1063 11.94 -39.34 -9.26
CA GLU A 1063 10.96 -38.69 -8.37
C GLU A 1063 9.58 -39.37 -8.50
N GLN A 1064 9.36 -40.36 -7.63
CA GLN A 1064 8.11 -40.39 -6.87
C GLN A 1064 8.23 -39.33 -5.77
N PRO A 1065 7.14 -38.63 -5.36
CA PRO A 1065 7.15 -37.95 -4.08
C PRO A 1065 7.29 -39.03 -3.01
N VAL A 1066 8.46 -39.08 -2.35
CA VAL A 1066 8.64 -39.92 -1.16
C VAL A 1066 7.51 -39.53 -0.20
N ALA A 1067 6.67 -40.50 0.17
CA ALA A 1067 5.65 -40.29 1.17
C ALA A 1067 6.35 -39.77 2.43
N ARG A 1068 6.12 -38.50 2.77
CA ARG A 1068 6.71 -37.91 3.98
C ARG A 1068 6.19 -38.70 5.17
N ALA A 1069 7.08 -39.40 5.86
CA ALA A 1069 6.81 -39.80 7.23
C ALA A 1069 6.42 -38.54 8.02
N PRO A 1070 5.37 -38.57 8.85
CA PRO A 1070 4.98 -37.42 9.66
C PRO A 1070 6.06 -37.22 10.74
N GLY A 1071 7.00 -36.31 10.49
CA GLY A 1071 8.15 -36.12 11.36
C GLY A 1071 9.01 -34.92 11.02
N ARG A 1072 8.94 -33.89 11.88
CA ARG A 1072 9.88 -32.77 11.99
C ARG A 1072 10.08 -31.90 10.74
N GLN A 1073 9.12 -30.99 10.51
CA GLN A 1073 9.44 -29.73 9.84
C GLN A 1073 10.29 -28.84 10.77
N TYR A 1074 11.61 -28.88 10.61
CA TYR A 1074 12.46 -27.80 11.10
C TYR A 1074 12.28 -26.58 10.19
N ARG A 1075 11.47 -25.59 10.61
CA ARG A 1075 11.49 -24.27 9.97
C ARG A 1075 12.83 -23.61 10.30
N GLY A 1076 13.68 -23.47 9.29
CA GLY A 1076 14.99 -22.86 9.43
C GLY A 1076 14.92 -21.44 9.98
N ARG A 1077 15.54 -21.22 11.13
CA ARG A 1077 15.89 -19.89 11.61
C ARG A 1077 17.08 -19.42 10.77
N LYS A 1078 16.87 -18.42 9.90
CA LYS A 1078 17.95 -17.81 9.12
C LYS A 1078 18.87 -17.05 10.09
N ARG A 1079 20.09 -17.53 10.32
CA ARG A 1079 21.21 -16.68 10.76
C ARG A 1079 22.58 -17.35 10.54
N GLN A 1080 23.45 -16.58 9.88
CA GLN A 1080 24.91 -16.54 9.89
C GLN A 1080 25.69 -17.76 10.40
N ARG A 1081 26.64 -18.19 9.57
CA ARG A 1081 27.99 -18.53 10.03
C ARG A 1081 29.00 -17.70 9.23
N GLU A 1082 29.97 -17.23 9.98
CA GLU A 1082 31.21 -16.59 9.54
C GLU A 1082 32.30 -17.68 9.32
N ASP A 1083 33.33 -17.31 8.56
CA ASP A 1083 34.75 -17.77 8.59
C ASP A 1083 35.08 -19.24 8.17
N ASP A 1084 36.13 -19.59 7.40
CA ASP A 1084 37.29 -18.82 6.90
C ASP A 1084 38.16 -19.59 5.86
N GLU A 1085 39.18 -18.89 5.33
CA GLU A 1085 40.47 -19.35 4.72
C GLU A 1085 40.53 -20.16 3.39
N HIS A 1086 41.06 -19.53 2.31
CA HIS A 1086 42.49 -19.63 1.92
C HIS A 1086 42.83 -18.87 0.61
N ALA A 1087 43.82 -17.96 0.69
CA ALA A 1087 44.73 -17.58 -0.41
C ALA A 1087 46.01 -16.98 0.22
N GLU A 1088 47.19 -17.36 -0.29
CA GLU A 1088 48.51 -17.09 0.32
C GLU A 1088 49.26 -15.89 -0.33
N GLU A 1089 50.38 -15.50 0.32
CA GLU A 1089 51.48 -14.55 -0.06
C GLU A 1089 51.48 -13.19 0.69
N GLU A 1090 52.57 -12.71 1.31
CA GLU A 1090 53.93 -13.26 1.54
C GLU A 1090 54.45 -12.98 2.99
N GLU A 1091 55.65 -12.40 3.20
CA GLU A 1091 56.35 -12.27 4.51
C GLU A 1091 56.63 -10.82 5.00
N ILE A 1092 56.86 -10.63 6.31
CA ILE A 1092 58.08 -10.06 6.98
C ILE A 1092 57.79 -9.37 8.35
N ASP A 1093 58.04 -10.12 9.42
CA ASP A 1093 58.83 -9.84 10.64
C ASP A 1093 58.60 -8.67 11.67
N GLN A 1094 58.84 -9.05 12.95
CA GLN A 1094 59.36 -8.29 14.12
C GLN A 1094 58.47 -7.55 15.18
N ASP A 1095 58.38 -8.22 16.35
CA ASP A 1095 58.71 -7.79 17.74
C ASP A 1095 57.85 -6.85 18.62
N SER A 1096 57.28 -7.47 19.69
CA SER A 1096 57.34 -7.03 21.12
C SER A 1096 56.49 -5.80 21.57
N ASP A 1097 56.09 -5.58 22.84
CA ASP A 1097 56.15 -6.34 24.12
C ASP A 1097 55.04 -5.84 25.10
N ARG A 1098 54.62 -6.69 26.06
CA ARG A 1098 53.99 -6.40 27.40
C ARG A 1098 52.79 -5.43 27.63
N GLY A 1099 51.87 -5.92 28.49
CA GLY A 1099 51.19 -5.13 29.55
C GLY A 1099 49.65 -5.27 29.58
N SER A 1100 49.02 -6.30 30.14
CA SER A 1100 48.80 -6.63 31.58
C SER A 1100 47.74 -5.80 32.32
N GLU A 1101 46.64 -6.48 32.74
CA GLU A 1101 45.75 -6.13 33.89
C GLU A 1101 44.87 -4.85 33.76
N SER A 1102 43.64 -4.74 34.31
CA SER A 1102 42.75 -5.62 35.08
C SER A 1102 41.26 -5.24 34.77
N GLU A 1103 40.32 -6.19 34.68
CA GLU A 1103 39.33 -6.62 35.71
C GLU A 1103 37.89 -6.04 35.64
N PHE A 1104 36.94 -6.97 35.85
CA PHE A 1104 35.56 -6.85 36.37
C PHE A 1104 34.44 -6.07 35.62
N ARG A 1105 33.52 -6.88 35.06
CA ARG A 1105 32.02 -6.85 35.18
C ARG A 1105 31.34 -5.46 35.23
N HIS A 1106 30.31 -5.22 34.42
CA HIS A 1106 29.13 -6.10 34.35
C HIS A 1106 28.34 -6.08 33.03
#